data_AF-A0A922I0K1-F1
#
_entry.id   AF-A0A922I0K1-F1
#
_cell.length_a   1.000
_cell.length_b   1.000
_cell.length_c   1.000
_cell.angle_alpha   90.00
_cell.angle_beta   90.00
_cell.angle_gamma   90.00
#
_symmetry.space_group_name_H-M   'P 1'
#
loop_
_entity.id
_entity.type
_entity.pdbx_description
1 polymer ?
#
loop_
_entity_poly.entity_id
_entity_poly.type
_entity_poly.pdbx_seq_one_letter_code
_entity_poly.pdbx_strand_id
1 'polypeptide(L)'
;MEWNQNRIQVLQKYEPLLLSKVMIFLICIFFLLKQRFQNKLHMMSHSQFNHKRLKNDPEFESIMDFDNVELFNRDTLYYPHQRSWLSFIHEQRLEFQRVLAIVRYNQNVENDSIKTLDDEAYIAQMKIFEQCQLVRPEDRIDCNPDPPISKEICEKRGCCWNPIKEKYSNYTLRTTKALPPVDIPFCYFDPIDHVGYKIIENRSEETHTYVHLKRVHPSGFPGDIQNVKIDIYQLTDQMIRIKFSDLENPRFEVPVPKLKRTLIRRRENGQAVFHVNLALLIYSDQFIQMTTRLPSDFVYGLGEHREPFRKPTNWKRYTMFNRDQYPLPDMALYGSHPFYMTVEEYNDKRPASGVFLFNSNAMDIITQPQPAITFRTIGGILDFFLFFGPKAEDVVCQYHNLIGLPLMPPFWSLGFHLSRFGYRNMSNLLATFTRNRDVEIPMDVQWTDIDIMDSNNDFTYDEKNFKGLPDFINKVLHKNGMKFIPMFDPGISAGEAPNSYQPFDVGLQMNVFIKNSSDHVFYGKVWNRKSTVWPDFFHPNATLYWTRMLSQYHKTISFDGAWIDMNEPSNFLDGQNIGCPKNDFETPPYTPGMVDESLTLKRKTLCMTARHYNGQLHYNLHNLYGLQEAIVTNDALKNTLKKRPFIISRATAPGHGHWAYHWTGDIVSDWSSMNWSISSILNFNLFGIPMVGADICGFNGNTTEELCARWHQLGAFYTFARNHNTDDGIDQDPAALGPHVVQAAKNALRIRYAHLSYLYTLFYNVHKNGGTVLRPLFFEFSDDENAYKIDSQFMWGKSMMIAPALSPNQKKV
;
A
#
# COMPACT_ATOMS: atom_id res chain seq x y z
N MET A 1 -56.84 -19.02 4.38
CA MET A 1 -58.05 -18.38 3.83
C MET A 1 -59.03 -18.20 4.97
N GLU A 2 -58.91 -17.08 5.69
CA GLU A 2 -60.01 -16.48 6.46
C GLU A 2 -59.57 -15.03 6.74
N TRP A 3 -59.94 -14.13 5.83
CA TRP A 3 -59.75 -12.70 6.00
C TRP A 3 -61.09 -12.13 6.45
N ASN A 4 -61.07 -11.46 7.60
CA ASN A 4 -62.20 -10.84 8.26
C ASN A 4 -62.91 -9.84 7.33
N GLN A 5 -64.24 -9.93 7.18
CA GLN A 5 -65.03 -9.13 6.22
C GLN A 5 -64.82 -7.61 6.35
N ASN A 6 -64.48 -7.12 7.55
CA ASN A 6 -64.19 -5.71 7.78
C ASN A 6 -62.89 -5.22 7.11
N ARG A 7 -61.92 -6.10 6.81
CA ARG A 7 -60.68 -5.73 6.09
C ARG A 7 -60.86 -5.62 4.58
N ILE A 8 -61.85 -6.33 4.02
CA ILE A 8 -62.18 -6.25 2.60
C ILE A 8 -62.89 -4.93 2.28
N GLN A 9 -63.73 -4.43 3.20
CA GLN A 9 -64.41 -3.13 3.03
C GLN A 9 -63.45 -1.94 3.06
N VAL A 10 -62.35 -2.01 3.81
CA VAL A 10 -61.31 -0.95 3.81
C VAL A 10 -60.52 -0.94 2.50
N LEU A 11 -60.21 -2.11 1.94
CA LEU A 11 -59.50 -2.24 0.65
C LEU A 11 -60.37 -1.85 -0.56
N GLN A 12 -61.70 -2.03 -0.49
CA GLN A 12 -62.61 -1.59 -1.55
C GLN A 12 -62.75 -0.06 -1.63
N LYS A 13 -62.35 0.67 -0.59
CA LYS A 13 -62.43 2.15 -0.55
C LYS A 13 -61.21 2.84 -1.19
N TYR A 14 -60.11 2.12 -1.42
CA TYR A 14 -58.86 2.67 -1.96
C TYR A 14 -58.40 1.89 -3.20
N GLU A 15 -58.69 2.50 -4.35
CA GLU A 15 -58.28 2.19 -5.73
C GLU A 15 -58.38 0.73 -6.27
N PRO A 16 -59.12 0.50 -7.38
CA PRO A 16 -59.18 -0.77 -8.10
C PRO A 16 -57.82 -1.34 -8.57
N LEU A 17 -56.77 -0.50 -8.67
CA LEU A 17 -55.42 -0.90 -9.06
C LEU A 17 -54.69 -1.75 -8.01
N LEU A 18 -55.07 -1.67 -6.73
CA LEU A 18 -54.41 -2.40 -5.66
C LEU A 18 -54.82 -3.89 -5.63
N LEU A 19 -56.10 -4.16 -5.91
CA LEU A 19 -56.67 -5.51 -5.97
C LEU A 19 -56.10 -6.33 -7.14
N SER A 20 -55.88 -5.70 -8.30
CA SER A 20 -55.25 -6.36 -9.45
C SER A 20 -53.78 -6.71 -9.18
N LYS A 21 -53.04 -5.83 -8.49
CA LYS A 21 -51.63 -6.08 -8.13
C LYS A 21 -51.44 -7.14 -7.05
N VAL A 22 -52.34 -7.19 -6.04
CA VAL A 22 -52.35 -8.27 -5.03
C VAL A 22 -52.66 -9.63 -5.66
N MET A 23 -53.60 -9.66 -6.62
CA MET A 23 -53.89 -10.87 -7.42
C MET A 23 -52.67 -11.33 -8.22
N ILE A 24 -51.96 -10.41 -8.89
CA ILE A 24 -50.73 -10.72 -9.64
C ILE A 24 -49.64 -11.28 -8.70
N PHE A 25 -49.45 -10.69 -7.52
CA PHE A 25 -48.48 -11.16 -6.53
C PHE A 25 -48.80 -12.58 -6.03
N LEU A 26 -50.08 -12.88 -5.75
CA LEU A 26 -50.52 -14.21 -5.34
C LEU A 26 -50.36 -15.25 -6.46
N ILE A 27 -50.61 -14.86 -7.71
CA ILE A 27 -50.37 -15.70 -8.90
C ILE A 27 -48.87 -16.00 -9.05
N CYS A 28 -47.99 -15.00 -8.87
CA CYS A 28 -46.54 -15.20 -8.91
C CYS A 28 -46.02 -16.14 -7.82
N ILE A 29 -46.56 -16.04 -6.59
CA ILE A 29 -46.25 -16.99 -5.50
C ILE A 29 -46.71 -18.40 -5.87
N PHE A 30 -47.88 -18.54 -6.49
CA PHE A 30 -48.40 -19.84 -6.93
C PHE A 30 -47.50 -20.49 -8.00
N PHE A 31 -46.99 -19.71 -8.96
CA PHE A 31 -46.04 -20.18 -9.96
C PHE A 31 -44.67 -20.56 -9.36
N LEU A 32 -44.16 -19.78 -8.39
CA LEU A 32 -42.92 -20.11 -7.66
C LEU A 32 -43.06 -21.38 -6.84
N LEU A 33 -44.21 -21.59 -6.19
CA LEU A 33 -44.50 -22.82 -5.46
C LEU A 33 -44.60 -24.01 -6.41
N LYS A 34 -45.23 -23.86 -7.58
CA LYS A 34 -45.30 -24.88 -8.63
C LYS A 34 -43.90 -25.23 -9.18
N GLN A 35 -43.05 -24.24 -9.43
CA GLN A 35 -41.68 -24.44 -9.91
C GLN A 35 -40.77 -25.06 -8.83
N ARG A 36 -40.93 -24.68 -7.56
CA ARG A 36 -40.27 -25.35 -6.44
C ARG A 36 -40.74 -26.80 -6.27
N PHE A 37 -42.01 -27.08 -6.49
CA PHE A 37 -42.56 -28.44 -6.43
C PHE A 37 -42.03 -29.30 -7.57
N GLN A 38 -41.96 -28.76 -8.80
CA GLN A 38 -41.36 -29.42 -9.96
C GLN A 38 -39.85 -29.65 -9.79
N ASN A 39 -39.10 -28.69 -9.25
CA ASN A 39 -37.67 -28.87 -8.94
C ASN A 39 -37.43 -29.85 -7.78
N LYS A 40 -38.35 -29.95 -6.81
CA LYS A 40 -38.30 -30.99 -5.76
C LYS A 40 -38.58 -32.38 -6.32
N LEU A 41 -39.53 -32.52 -7.25
CA LEU A 41 -39.78 -33.77 -8.00
C LEU A 41 -38.57 -34.17 -8.85
N HIS A 42 -37.85 -33.20 -9.44
CA HIS A 42 -36.62 -33.43 -10.21
C HIS A 42 -35.39 -33.74 -9.33
N MET A 43 -35.32 -33.19 -8.11
CA MET A 43 -34.28 -33.57 -7.13
C MET A 43 -34.55 -34.92 -6.48
N MET A 44 -35.81 -35.29 -6.28
CA MET A 44 -36.19 -36.61 -5.74
C MET A 44 -35.95 -37.75 -6.75
N SER A 45 -35.80 -37.45 -8.05
CA SER A 45 -35.37 -38.43 -9.06
C SER A 45 -33.84 -38.57 -9.18
N HIS A 46 -33.03 -37.83 -8.41
CA HIS A 46 -31.57 -37.79 -8.53
C HIS A 46 -30.79 -38.01 -7.22
N SER A 47 -31.43 -38.41 -6.12
CA SER A 47 -30.71 -38.79 -4.89
C SER A 47 -31.03 -40.21 -4.40
N GLN A 48 -30.02 -41.07 -4.56
CA GLN A 48 -29.80 -42.39 -3.96
C GLN A 48 -30.63 -43.58 -4.47
N PHE A 49 -30.04 -44.36 -5.38
CA PHE A 49 -29.99 -45.80 -5.18
C PHE A 49 -28.62 -46.38 -5.59
N ASN A 50 -27.91 -46.87 -4.58
CA ASN A 50 -26.76 -47.74 -4.72
C ASN A 50 -27.15 -49.03 -5.45
N HIS A 51 -26.34 -49.44 -6.42
CA HIS A 51 -26.40 -50.78 -7.00
C HIS A 51 -26.22 -51.86 -5.92
N LYS A 52 -27.28 -52.60 -5.62
CA LYS A 52 -27.23 -54.05 -5.39
C LYS A 52 -28.63 -54.66 -5.41
N ARG A 53 -28.76 -55.72 -6.23
CA ARG A 53 -29.87 -56.68 -6.39
C ARG A 53 -31.02 -56.29 -7.32
N LEU A 54 -30.85 -56.68 -8.59
CA LEU A 54 -31.90 -57.36 -9.35
C LEU A 54 -32.34 -58.62 -8.60
N LYS A 55 -33.65 -58.79 -8.36
CA LYS A 55 -34.45 -59.97 -8.76
C LYS A 55 -35.84 -59.95 -8.09
N ASN A 56 -36.86 -60.10 -8.94
CA ASN A 56 -38.22 -60.60 -8.68
C ASN A 56 -39.26 -59.59 -8.15
N ASP A 57 -40.01 -58.96 -9.06
CA ASP A 57 -41.50 -58.99 -9.04
C ASP A 57 -42.08 -58.43 -10.37
N PRO A 58 -42.99 -59.13 -11.09
CA PRO A 58 -43.59 -58.67 -12.32
C PRO A 58 -44.99 -58.09 -12.07
N GLU A 59 -45.09 -56.79 -11.77
CA GLU A 59 -46.39 -56.13 -11.70
C GLU A 59 -46.29 -54.61 -11.92
N PHE A 60 -45.71 -54.17 -13.04
CA PHE A 60 -45.80 -52.76 -13.47
C PHE A 60 -45.79 -52.64 -15.00
N GLU A 61 -46.66 -53.41 -15.65
CA GLU A 61 -47.18 -53.10 -16.98
C GLU A 61 -48.67 -52.79 -16.83
N SER A 62 -49.04 -51.51 -16.83
CA SER A 62 -50.25 -51.07 -17.53
C SER A 62 -50.26 -49.53 -17.69
N ILE A 63 -50.55 -49.12 -18.92
CA ILE A 63 -51.04 -47.80 -19.36
C ILE A 63 -49.96 -46.73 -19.63
N MET A 64 -49.42 -46.80 -20.85
CA MET A 64 -49.15 -45.60 -21.66
C MET A 64 -50.48 -44.90 -21.98
N ASP A 65 -50.53 -43.57 -21.95
CA ASP A 65 -50.78 -42.77 -23.18
C ASP A 65 -50.72 -41.27 -22.86
N PHE A 66 -50.08 -40.49 -23.74
CA PHE A 66 -50.47 -39.14 -24.18
C PHE A 66 -49.35 -38.59 -25.08
N ASP A 67 -49.30 -39.13 -26.30
CA ASP A 67 -48.96 -38.35 -27.48
C ASP A 67 -50.21 -37.57 -27.90
N ASN A 68 -50.14 -36.23 -27.88
CA ASN A 68 -50.74 -35.31 -28.86
C ASN A 68 -50.62 -33.86 -28.37
N VAL A 69 -49.79 -33.10 -29.07
CA VAL A 69 -50.11 -31.84 -29.77
C VAL A 69 -48.84 -30.97 -29.80
N GLU A 70 -48.09 -31.12 -30.89
CA GLU A 70 -47.31 -30.06 -31.50
C GLU A 70 -48.22 -28.85 -31.80
N LEU A 71 -47.76 -27.65 -31.42
CA LEU A 71 -47.96 -26.38 -32.14
C LEU A 71 -47.37 -25.27 -31.27
N PHE A 72 -46.11 -24.90 -31.50
CA PHE A 72 -45.67 -23.54 -31.83
C PHE A 72 -44.16 -23.51 -32.05
N ASN A 73 -43.80 -22.99 -33.23
CA ASN A 73 -42.47 -22.93 -33.82
C ASN A 73 -41.38 -22.29 -32.94
N ARG A 74 -40.15 -22.72 -33.22
CA ARG A 74 -38.91 -21.94 -33.02
C ARG A 74 -39.04 -20.59 -33.73
N ASP A 75 -38.99 -19.51 -32.96
CA ASP A 75 -38.06 -18.39 -33.14
C ASP A 75 -38.43 -17.30 -32.12
N THR A 76 -37.42 -16.60 -31.60
CA THR A 76 -37.45 -15.59 -30.52
C THR A 76 -37.74 -16.09 -29.11
N LEU A 77 -36.67 -16.37 -28.35
CA LEU A 77 -36.39 -15.85 -26.98
C LEU A 77 -35.14 -16.53 -26.40
N TYR A 78 -33.98 -16.07 -26.86
CA TYR A 78 -32.75 -16.17 -26.08
C TYR A 78 -32.89 -15.16 -24.92
N TYR A 79 -33.10 -15.62 -23.69
CA TYR A 79 -33.04 -14.76 -22.49
C TYR A 79 -31.67 -14.93 -21.81
N PRO A 80 -30.75 -13.96 -21.94
CA PRO A 80 -29.54 -13.92 -21.14
C PRO A 80 -29.77 -13.11 -19.85
N HIS A 81 -30.75 -13.44 -18.99
CA HIS A 81 -30.88 -12.77 -17.68
C HIS A 81 -31.62 -13.62 -16.64
N GLN A 82 -30.88 -14.36 -15.79
CA GLN A 82 -31.40 -14.79 -14.48
C GLN A 82 -31.54 -13.60 -13.48
N ARG A 83 -31.17 -12.37 -13.87
CA ARG A 83 -31.27 -11.16 -13.03
C ARG A 83 -32.64 -10.46 -13.03
N SER A 84 -33.58 -10.78 -13.92
CA SER A 84 -34.83 -10.00 -14.04
C SER A 84 -35.98 -10.45 -13.12
N TRP A 85 -36.15 -11.74 -12.86
CA TRP A 85 -37.29 -12.24 -12.08
C TRP A 85 -37.19 -11.96 -10.58
N LEU A 86 -35.98 -12.07 -10.00
CA LEU A 86 -35.74 -11.73 -8.59
C LEU A 86 -35.86 -10.22 -8.35
N SER A 87 -35.44 -9.40 -9.33
CA SER A 87 -35.62 -7.94 -9.32
C SER A 87 -37.10 -7.56 -9.36
N PHE A 88 -37.90 -8.19 -10.22
CA PHE A 88 -39.34 -7.96 -10.28
C PHE A 88 -40.06 -8.37 -8.98
N ILE A 89 -39.71 -9.53 -8.41
CA ILE A 89 -40.28 -9.98 -7.11
C ILE A 89 -39.86 -9.05 -5.97
N HIS A 90 -38.63 -8.51 -6.03
CA HIS A 90 -38.12 -7.56 -5.05
C HIS A 90 -38.87 -6.21 -5.12
N GLU A 91 -39.11 -5.69 -6.33
CA GLU A 91 -39.95 -4.50 -6.55
C GLU A 91 -41.38 -4.69 -6.02
N GLN A 92 -42.02 -5.83 -6.32
CA GLN A 92 -43.38 -6.10 -5.83
C GLN A 92 -43.43 -6.27 -4.30
N ARG A 93 -42.37 -6.80 -3.68
CA ARG A 93 -42.24 -6.90 -2.22
C ARG A 93 -42.07 -5.52 -1.57
N LEU A 94 -41.33 -4.61 -2.20
CA LEU A 94 -41.12 -3.24 -1.73
C LEU A 94 -42.44 -2.44 -1.78
N GLU A 95 -43.19 -2.54 -2.87
CA GLU A 95 -44.52 -1.92 -2.99
C GLU A 95 -45.52 -2.46 -1.95
N PHE A 96 -45.47 -3.76 -1.65
CA PHE A 96 -46.30 -4.34 -0.60
C PHE A 96 -45.93 -3.85 0.81
N GLN A 97 -44.64 -3.61 1.07
CA GLN A 97 -44.18 -3.03 2.34
C GLN A 97 -44.56 -1.55 2.47
N ARG A 98 -44.55 -0.77 1.39
CA ARG A 98 -45.07 0.61 1.34
C ARG A 98 -46.54 0.68 1.74
N VAL A 99 -47.38 -0.19 1.18
CA VAL A 99 -48.82 -0.27 1.51
C VAL A 99 -49.03 -0.65 2.98
N LEU A 100 -48.26 -1.59 3.53
CA LEU A 100 -48.37 -2.00 4.93
C LEU A 100 -47.94 -0.91 5.92
N ALA A 101 -46.96 -0.08 5.56
CA ALA A 101 -46.52 1.05 6.39
C ALA A 101 -47.60 2.15 6.46
N ILE A 102 -48.22 2.48 5.32
CA ILE A 102 -49.34 3.44 5.23
C ILE A 102 -50.54 2.96 6.07
N VAL A 103 -50.86 1.66 6.00
CA VAL A 103 -51.96 1.06 6.77
C VAL A 103 -51.67 1.02 8.27
N ARG A 104 -50.44 0.75 8.70
CA ARG A 104 -50.06 0.74 10.13
C ARG A 104 -50.02 2.13 10.76
N TYR A 105 -49.68 3.17 10.00
CA TYR A 105 -49.69 4.55 10.49
C TYR A 105 -51.13 5.04 10.71
N ASN A 106 -52.04 4.79 9.77
CA ASN A 106 -53.45 5.18 9.90
C ASN A 106 -54.21 4.44 11.02
N GLN A 107 -53.71 3.30 11.51
CA GLN A 107 -54.29 2.60 12.67
C GLN A 107 -53.85 3.17 14.02
N ASN A 108 -52.77 3.96 14.06
CA ASN A 108 -52.24 4.55 15.29
C ASN A 108 -52.62 6.03 15.48
N VAL A 109 -53.35 6.62 14.53
CA VAL A 109 -53.85 8.01 14.58
C VAL A 109 -55.37 8.01 14.75
N GLU A 110 -55.83 7.42 15.85
CA GLU A 110 -57.14 7.70 16.45
C GLU A 110 -56.90 8.15 17.90
N ASN A 111 -56.27 9.32 18.07
CA ASN A 111 -56.56 10.30 19.12
C ASN A 111 -55.52 11.44 19.15
N ASP A 112 -56.08 12.64 19.14
CA ASP A 112 -55.54 13.95 19.55
C ASP A 112 -54.44 14.67 18.74
N SER A 113 -54.86 15.84 18.24
CA SER A 113 -54.09 17.02 17.84
C SER A 113 -53.21 16.91 16.59
N ILE A 114 -53.84 17.14 15.43
CA ILE A 114 -53.16 17.53 14.19
C ILE A 114 -52.58 18.95 14.41
N LYS A 115 -51.32 19.03 14.85
CA LYS A 115 -50.46 20.15 14.44
C LYS A 115 -49.90 19.79 13.08
N THR A 116 -50.10 20.67 12.11
CA THR A 116 -49.52 20.64 10.77
C THR A 116 -48.02 20.39 10.85
N LEU A 117 -47.62 19.13 10.70
CA LEU A 117 -46.27 18.75 10.33
C LEU A 117 -46.21 18.90 8.81
N ASP A 118 -45.19 19.60 8.35
CA ASP A 118 -44.90 19.83 6.95
C ASP A 118 -44.78 18.49 6.20
N ASP A 119 -45.82 18.12 5.46
CA ASP A 119 -45.91 16.86 4.72
C ASP A 119 -44.75 16.71 3.71
N GLU A 120 -44.19 17.82 3.21
CA GLU A 120 -43.01 17.79 2.33
C GLU A 120 -41.74 17.38 3.07
N ALA A 121 -41.55 17.87 4.30
CA ALA A 121 -40.43 17.48 5.16
C ALA A 121 -40.53 16.00 5.58
N TYR A 122 -41.74 15.51 5.89
CA TYR A 122 -41.96 14.09 6.24
C TYR A 122 -41.77 13.15 5.05
N ILE A 123 -42.29 13.51 3.86
CA ILE A 123 -42.08 12.74 2.62
C ILE A 123 -40.61 12.75 2.20
N ALA A 124 -39.89 13.87 2.35
CA ALA A 124 -38.46 13.94 2.12
C ALA A 124 -37.68 13.04 3.10
N GLN A 125 -38.05 13.04 4.38
CA GLN A 125 -37.41 12.23 5.41
C GLN A 125 -37.70 10.72 5.24
N MET A 126 -38.91 10.34 4.78
CA MET A 126 -39.24 8.96 4.41
C MET A 126 -38.53 8.48 3.14
N LYS A 127 -38.35 9.35 2.13
CA LYS A 127 -37.56 9.02 0.92
C LYS A 127 -36.10 8.73 1.26
N ILE A 128 -35.46 9.60 2.05
CA ILE A 128 -34.09 9.41 2.53
C ILE A 128 -33.97 8.09 3.32
N PHE A 129 -34.95 7.78 4.17
CA PHE A 129 -34.96 6.54 4.95
C PHE A 129 -35.09 5.28 4.09
N GLU A 130 -35.93 5.27 3.05
CA GLU A 130 -36.02 4.13 2.11
C GLU A 130 -34.76 4.01 1.23
N GLN A 131 -34.16 5.12 0.80
CA GLN A 131 -32.98 5.16 -0.08
C GLN A 131 -31.70 4.64 0.61
N CYS A 132 -31.46 5.05 1.86
CA CYS A 132 -30.30 4.59 2.63
C CYS A 132 -30.32 3.06 2.86
N GLN A 133 -31.50 2.44 2.98
CA GLN A 133 -31.60 0.98 3.17
C GLN A 133 -31.25 0.15 1.92
N LEU A 134 -31.10 0.79 0.74
CA LEU A 134 -30.77 0.10 -0.51
C LEU A 134 -29.28 -0.17 -0.71
N VAL A 135 -28.38 0.54 0.01
CA VAL A 135 -26.93 0.31 -0.12
C VAL A 135 -26.53 -0.93 0.66
N ARG A 136 -26.04 -1.94 -0.08
CA ARG A 136 -25.53 -3.16 0.54
C ARG A 136 -24.35 -2.83 1.46
N PRO A 137 -24.20 -3.48 2.61
CA PRO A 137 -23.10 -3.26 3.56
C PRO A 137 -21.71 -3.20 2.89
N GLU A 138 -21.43 -4.11 1.96
CA GLU A 138 -20.18 -4.19 1.20
C GLU A 138 -19.92 -3.03 0.21
N ASP A 139 -20.97 -2.32 -0.18
CA ASP A 139 -20.94 -1.22 -1.17
C ASP A 139 -20.84 0.16 -0.51
N ARG A 140 -20.90 0.23 0.83
CA ARG A 140 -20.93 1.51 1.55
C ARG A 140 -19.58 2.22 1.45
N ILE A 141 -19.59 3.50 1.09
CA ILE A 141 -18.40 4.35 1.15
C ILE A 141 -18.52 5.26 2.36
N ASP A 142 -17.53 5.20 3.24
CA ASP A 142 -17.51 5.93 4.51
C ASP A 142 -17.51 7.45 4.31
N CYS A 143 -18.53 8.12 4.84
CA CYS A 143 -18.75 9.56 4.76
C CYS A 143 -18.32 10.32 6.03
N ASN A 144 -18.05 9.60 7.13
CA ASN A 144 -17.57 10.20 8.36
C ASN A 144 -16.32 9.49 8.89
N PRO A 145 -15.20 9.61 8.14
CA PRO A 145 -13.96 8.92 8.46
C PRO A 145 -13.19 9.52 9.63
N ASP A 146 -13.48 10.77 9.97
CA ASP A 146 -12.89 11.53 11.07
C ASP A 146 -13.79 11.48 12.32
N PRO A 147 -13.21 11.32 13.53
CA PRO A 147 -13.95 11.37 14.76
C PRO A 147 -14.33 12.82 15.15
N PRO A 148 -15.42 13.01 15.92
CA PRO A 148 -16.30 11.98 16.47
C PRO A 148 -17.32 11.45 15.45
N ILE A 149 -17.76 10.20 15.65
CA ILE A 149 -18.69 9.53 14.75
C ILE A 149 -20.06 9.44 15.42
N SER A 150 -21.05 10.16 14.88
CA SER A 150 -22.42 10.16 15.39
C SER A 150 -23.44 10.26 14.26
N LYS A 151 -24.68 9.85 14.57
CA LYS A 151 -25.82 10.01 13.68
C LYS A 151 -26.00 11.47 13.26
N GLU A 152 -25.91 12.40 14.22
CA GLU A 152 -26.10 13.83 14.00
C GLU A 152 -25.06 14.41 13.04
N ILE A 153 -23.78 14.03 13.18
CA ILE A 153 -22.72 14.49 12.28
C ILE A 153 -22.92 13.89 10.89
N CYS A 154 -23.28 12.60 10.82
CA CYS A 154 -23.56 11.94 9.56
C CYS A 154 -24.71 12.61 8.78
N GLU A 155 -25.84 12.84 9.44
CA GLU A 155 -27.01 13.49 8.84
C GLU A 155 -26.70 14.95 8.48
N LYS A 156 -25.90 15.66 9.28
CA LYS A 156 -25.44 17.02 8.96
C LYS A 156 -24.55 17.07 7.70
N ARG A 157 -23.81 16.00 7.41
CA ARG A 157 -23.05 15.84 6.16
C ARG A 157 -23.93 15.43 4.96
N GLY A 158 -25.23 15.26 5.17
CA GLY A 158 -26.16 14.77 4.14
C GLY A 158 -25.89 13.32 3.76
N CYS A 159 -25.48 12.50 4.74
CA CYS A 159 -25.13 11.10 4.56
C CYS A 159 -26.08 10.16 5.30
N CYS A 160 -26.07 8.90 4.88
CA CYS A 160 -26.92 7.85 5.40
C CYS A 160 -26.34 7.26 6.70
N TRP A 161 -27.17 7.22 7.76
CA TRP A 161 -26.84 6.54 9.00
C TRP A 161 -27.60 5.21 9.13
N ASN A 162 -26.89 4.08 9.09
CA ASN A 162 -27.48 2.75 9.28
C ASN A 162 -26.51 1.81 10.03
N PRO A 163 -26.59 1.73 11.36
CA PRO A 163 -25.73 0.84 12.14
C PRO A 163 -26.08 -0.62 11.89
N ILE A 164 -25.06 -1.48 11.76
CA ILE A 164 -25.25 -2.92 11.63
C ILE A 164 -25.48 -3.50 13.03
N LYS A 165 -26.48 -4.37 13.21
CA LYS A 165 -26.80 -4.99 14.51
C LYS A 165 -25.55 -5.62 15.12
N GLU A 166 -25.28 -5.29 16.39
CA GLU A 166 -24.07 -5.49 17.22
C GLU A 166 -23.34 -6.84 17.18
N LYS A 167 -23.85 -7.88 16.52
CA LYS A 167 -23.21 -9.20 16.48
C LYS A 167 -22.04 -9.30 15.50
N TYR A 168 -21.72 -8.23 14.76
CA TYR A 168 -20.75 -8.25 13.63
C TYR A 168 -19.82 -7.04 13.53
N SER A 169 -19.80 -6.10 14.48
CA SER A 169 -18.85 -4.98 14.43
C SER A 169 -18.11 -4.79 15.75
N ASN A 170 -16.79 -4.59 15.67
CA ASN A 170 -15.97 -4.15 16.80
C ASN A 170 -16.06 -2.63 17.03
N TYR A 171 -17.13 -1.99 16.55
CA TYR A 171 -17.33 -0.56 16.54
C TYR A 171 -17.72 -0.07 17.94
N THR A 172 -16.74 0.18 18.80
CA THR A 172 -16.98 0.89 20.06
C THR A 172 -17.00 2.38 19.77
N LEU A 173 -18.12 3.06 20.10
CA LEU A 173 -18.23 4.52 20.13
C LEU A 173 -17.24 5.06 21.17
N ARG A 174 -15.98 5.22 20.79
CA ARG A 174 -14.96 5.84 21.64
C ARG A 174 -14.98 7.34 21.40
N THR A 175 -14.99 8.12 22.47
CA THR A 175 -14.82 9.59 22.45
C THR A 175 -13.37 10.02 22.17
N THR A 176 -12.57 9.14 21.59
CA THR A 176 -11.14 9.33 21.33
C THR A 176 -10.90 10.04 20.00
N LYS A 177 -9.73 10.67 19.85
CA LYS A 177 -9.29 11.22 18.56
C LYS A 177 -8.84 10.16 17.57
N ALA A 178 -8.56 8.93 18.03
CA ALA A 178 -8.13 7.83 17.17
C ALA A 178 -9.19 7.46 16.11
N LEU A 179 -8.72 7.10 14.92
CA LEU A 179 -9.54 6.60 13.83
C LEU A 179 -10.19 5.26 14.22
N PRO A 180 -11.46 5.01 13.84
CA PRO A 180 -12.06 3.70 14.03
C PRO A 180 -11.32 2.64 13.19
N PRO A 181 -11.44 1.35 13.56
CA PRO A 181 -11.11 0.25 12.66
C PRO A 181 -11.84 0.43 11.33
N VAL A 182 -11.18 0.09 10.22
CA VAL A 182 -11.86 0.04 8.93
C VAL A 182 -12.76 -1.19 8.94
N ASP A 183 -14.05 -0.93 8.81
CA ASP A 183 -15.12 -1.92 8.76
C ASP A 183 -16.29 -1.29 8.01
N ILE A 184 -17.39 -2.01 7.86
CA ILE A 184 -18.58 -1.52 7.20
C ILE A 184 -19.08 -0.25 7.91
N PRO A 185 -19.08 0.91 7.23
CA PRO A 185 -19.36 2.17 7.89
C PRO A 185 -20.84 2.31 8.27
N PHE A 186 -21.07 2.87 9.46
CA PHE A 186 -22.41 3.25 9.91
C PHE A 186 -22.88 4.51 9.19
N CYS A 187 -21.96 5.44 8.92
CA CYS A 187 -22.19 6.64 8.13
C CYS A 187 -21.60 6.50 6.73
N TYR A 188 -22.43 6.55 5.69
CA TYR A 188 -21.98 6.37 4.31
C TYR A 188 -22.69 7.32 3.35
N PHE A 189 -22.05 7.58 2.21
CA PHE A 189 -22.63 8.45 1.17
C PHE A 189 -23.95 7.88 0.64
N ASP A 190 -24.92 8.76 0.43
CA ASP A 190 -26.16 8.44 -0.26
C ASP A 190 -25.88 8.19 -1.76
N PRO A 191 -26.29 7.05 -2.33
CA PRO A 191 -25.99 6.67 -3.71
C PRO A 191 -26.79 7.44 -4.77
N ILE A 192 -27.90 8.12 -4.43
CA ILE A 192 -28.83 8.68 -5.42
C ILE A 192 -28.78 10.21 -5.45
N ASP A 193 -28.79 10.87 -4.29
CA ASP A 193 -28.97 12.33 -4.21
C ASP A 193 -27.73 13.10 -3.75
N HIS A 194 -26.63 12.43 -3.39
CA HIS A 194 -25.40 13.13 -2.99
C HIS A 194 -24.64 13.67 -4.21
N VAL A 195 -24.52 15.00 -4.30
CA VAL A 195 -23.71 15.66 -5.35
C VAL A 195 -22.53 16.39 -4.71
N GLY A 196 -21.35 15.77 -4.77
CA GLY A 196 -20.09 16.41 -4.37
C GLY A 196 -19.72 17.55 -5.32
N TYR A 197 -19.28 17.20 -6.53
CA TYR A 197 -18.94 18.14 -7.61
C TYR A 197 -19.83 17.94 -8.85
N LYS A 198 -20.08 19.04 -9.58
CA LYS A 198 -20.68 19.01 -10.92
C LYS A 198 -19.71 19.54 -11.98
N ILE A 199 -19.82 19.02 -13.19
CA ILE A 199 -19.08 19.53 -14.34
C ILE A 199 -19.72 20.85 -14.79
N ILE A 200 -18.92 21.91 -14.86
CA ILE A 200 -19.32 23.22 -15.39
C ILE A 200 -18.94 23.32 -16.86
N GLU A 201 -17.75 22.84 -17.19
CA GLU A 201 -17.19 22.90 -18.52
C GLU A 201 -16.38 21.64 -18.78
N ASN A 202 -16.44 21.13 -20.00
CA ASN A 202 -15.46 20.20 -20.51
C ASN A 202 -15.01 20.64 -21.90
N ARG A 203 -13.71 20.49 -22.17
CA ARG A 203 -13.10 20.72 -23.48
C ARG A 203 -12.18 19.55 -23.76
N SER A 204 -12.32 18.93 -24.92
CA SER A 204 -11.48 17.81 -25.33
C SER A 204 -10.73 18.16 -26.61
N GLU A 205 -9.42 18.01 -26.55
CA GLU A 205 -8.51 18.03 -27.68
C GLU A 205 -8.04 16.60 -27.98
N GLU A 206 -7.15 16.41 -28.96
CA GLU A 206 -6.78 15.07 -29.42
C GLU A 206 -6.11 14.21 -28.32
N THR A 207 -5.32 14.83 -27.46
CA THR A 207 -4.46 14.16 -26.46
C THR A 207 -4.62 14.72 -25.05
N HIS A 208 -5.52 15.68 -24.88
CA HIS A 208 -5.76 16.39 -23.63
C HIS A 208 -7.25 16.66 -23.47
N THR A 209 -7.79 16.35 -22.31
CA THR A 209 -9.14 16.75 -21.91
C THR A 209 -9.06 17.60 -20.65
N TYR A 210 -9.67 18.77 -20.71
CA TYR A 210 -9.86 19.67 -19.59
C TYR A 210 -11.30 19.56 -19.08
N VAL A 211 -11.47 19.45 -17.76
CA VAL A 211 -12.77 19.47 -17.09
C VAL A 211 -12.74 20.45 -15.93
N HIS A 212 -13.69 21.38 -15.89
CA HIS A 212 -13.92 22.25 -14.74
C HIS A 212 -15.04 21.69 -13.88
N LEU A 213 -14.72 21.41 -12.63
CA LEU A 213 -15.65 21.01 -11.59
C LEU A 213 -15.97 22.17 -10.65
N LYS A 214 -17.24 22.27 -10.25
CA LYS A 214 -17.68 23.16 -9.17
C LYS A 214 -18.35 22.37 -8.07
N ARG A 215 -17.96 22.65 -6.82
CA ARG A 215 -18.57 22.05 -5.63
C ARG A 215 -20.04 22.43 -5.52
N VAL A 216 -20.89 21.47 -5.17
CA VAL A 216 -22.34 21.69 -5.01
C VAL A 216 -22.72 21.73 -3.53
N HIS A 217 -22.36 20.70 -2.77
CA HIS A 217 -22.61 20.62 -1.33
C HIS A 217 -21.30 20.61 -0.54
N PRO A 218 -21.20 21.27 0.63
CA PRO A 218 -20.02 21.19 1.50
C PRO A 218 -19.67 19.73 1.87
N SER A 219 -18.38 19.42 2.06
CA SER A 219 -17.94 18.06 2.45
C SER A 219 -18.10 17.79 3.93
N GLY A 220 -18.21 18.85 4.73
CA GLY A 220 -18.06 18.77 6.18
C GLY A 220 -16.59 18.88 6.64
N PHE A 221 -15.61 18.90 5.74
CA PHE A 221 -14.23 19.23 6.04
C PHE A 221 -13.94 20.72 5.83
N PRO A 222 -13.06 21.33 6.64
CA PRO A 222 -12.68 22.73 6.46
C PRO A 222 -11.90 22.93 5.16
N GLY A 223 -12.03 24.12 4.56
CA GLY A 223 -11.26 24.52 3.38
C GLY A 223 -11.66 23.81 2.08
N ASP A 224 -12.95 23.51 1.87
CA ASP A 224 -13.45 22.97 0.59
C ASP A 224 -13.06 23.86 -0.61
N ILE A 225 -12.40 23.25 -1.59
CA ILE A 225 -12.00 23.93 -2.83
C ILE A 225 -13.21 24.00 -3.77
N GLN A 226 -13.70 25.21 -4.03
CA GLN A 226 -14.95 25.40 -4.78
C GLN A 226 -14.80 25.05 -6.26
N ASN A 227 -13.65 25.37 -6.86
CA ASN A 227 -13.38 25.17 -8.28
C ASN A 227 -12.16 24.27 -8.46
N VAL A 228 -12.38 23.06 -8.97
CA VAL A 228 -11.33 22.07 -9.25
C VAL A 228 -11.23 21.90 -10.76
N LYS A 229 -10.02 21.87 -11.30
CA LYS A 229 -9.78 21.46 -12.70
C LYS A 229 -9.25 20.03 -12.75
N ILE A 230 -9.68 19.28 -13.76
CA ILE A 230 -9.12 18.00 -14.15
C ILE A 230 -8.44 18.17 -15.49
N ASP A 231 -7.16 17.82 -15.56
CA ASP A 231 -6.41 17.67 -16.79
C ASP A 231 -6.12 16.19 -17.04
N ILE A 232 -6.65 15.65 -18.13
CA ILE A 232 -6.42 14.26 -18.57
C ILE A 232 -5.49 14.30 -19.77
N TYR A 233 -4.28 13.77 -19.63
CA TYR A 233 -3.30 13.68 -20.69
C TYR A 233 -3.15 12.23 -21.15
N GLN A 234 -3.31 11.99 -22.45
CA GLN A 234 -2.83 10.75 -23.05
C GLN A 234 -1.31 10.89 -23.28
N LEU A 235 -0.52 10.27 -22.41
CA LEU A 235 0.95 10.39 -22.46
C LEU A 235 1.53 9.44 -23.50
N THR A 236 1.03 8.20 -23.48
CA THR A 236 1.28 7.14 -24.45
C THR A 236 0.00 6.32 -24.59
N ASP A 237 0.08 5.16 -25.21
CA ASP A 237 -1.09 4.31 -25.53
C ASP A 237 -1.37 3.28 -24.46
N GLN A 238 -0.41 3.19 -23.55
CA GLN A 238 -0.46 2.38 -22.37
C GLN A 238 -0.32 3.24 -21.11
N MET A 239 -0.34 4.58 -21.25
CA MET A 239 -0.22 5.51 -20.12
C MET A 239 -1.11 6.75 -20.25
N ILE A 240 -1.96 6.95 -19.25
CA ILE A 240 -2.78 8.17 -19.09
C ILE A 240 -2.40 8.84 -17.78
N ARG A 241 -2.32 10.17 -17.77
CA ARG A 241 -2.20 10.98 -16.56
C ARG A 241 -3.51 11.73 -16.31
N ILE A 242 -4.04 11.67 -15.10
CA ILE A 242 -5.25 12.38 -14.67
C ILE A 242 -4.89 13.24 -13.47
N LYS A 243 -4.88 14.56 -13.66
CA LYS A 243 -4.47 15.52 -12.64
C LYS A 243 -5.66 16.37 -12.21
N PHE A 244 -6.01 16.30 -10.93
CA PHE A 244 -6.96 17.20 -10.28
C PHE A 244 -6.17 18.29 -9.57
N SER A 245 -6.54 19.55 -9.75
CA SER A 245 -5.89 20.67 -9.07
C SER A 245 -6.87 21.80 -8.79
N ASP A 246 -6.51 22.66 -7.84
CA ASP A 246 -7.25 23.89 -7.58
C ASP A 246 -7.09 24.84 -8.78
N LEU A 247 -8.21 25.40 -9.25
CA LEU A 247 -8.24 26.30 -10.39
C LEU A 247 -7.68 27.69 -10.05
N GLU A 248 -7.81 28.11 -8.80
CA GLU A 248 -7.54 29.47 -8.33
C GLU A 248 -6.16 29.57 -7.65
N ASN A 249 -5.80 28.59 -6.82
CA ASN A 249 -4.59 28.64 -6.01
C ASN A 249 -3.65 27.47 -6.31
N PRO A 250 -2.37 27.71 -6.65
CA PRO A 250 -1.39 26.65 -6.76
C PRO A 250 -1.23 25.90 -5.44
N ARG A 251 -1.29 24.57 -5.50
CA ARG A 251 -1.06 23.68 -4.36
C ARG A 251 0.29 23.00 -4.48
N PHE A 252 0.77 22.40 -3.40
CA PHE A 252 1.99 21.60 -3.44
C PHE A 252 1.84 20.45 -4.45
N GLU A 253 2.86 20.28 -5.30
CA GLU A 253 2.97 19.18 -6.24
C GLU A 253 4.34 18.53 -6.09
N VAL A 254 4.38 17.21 -6.13
CA VAL A 254 5.66 16.51 -6.22
C VAL A 254 6.26 16.78 -7.62
N PRO A 255 7.52 17.22 -7.73
CA PRO A 255 8.13 17.49 -9.03
C PRO A 255 8.12 16.24 -9.94
N VAL A 256 7.45 16.33 -11.08
CA VAL A 256 7.42 15.24 -12.09
C VAL A 256 8.74 15.18 -12.85
N PRO A 257 9.34 13.99 -13.02
CA PRO A 257 10.45 13.81 -13.96
C PRO A 257 10.07 14.33 -15.37
N LYS A 258 11.03 14.88 -16.11
CA LYS A 258 10.77 15.36 -17.49
C LYS A 258 10.36 14.17 -18.39
N LEU A 259 9.06 14.03 -18.64
CA LEU A 259 8.52 12.98 -19.51
C LEU A 259 8.78 13.29 -20.99
N LYS A 260 9.39 12.36 -21.72
CA LYS A 260 9.43 12.40 -23.19
C LYS A 260 8.06 11.98 -23.72
N ARG A 261 7.33 12.91 -24.34
CA ARG A 261 6.00 12.64 -24.94
C ARG A 261 6.16 11.77 -26.18
N THR A 262 5.42 10.67 -26.31
CA THR A 262 5.33 9.86 -27.55
C THR A 262 3.93 9.25 -27.64
N LEU A 263 3.24 9.42 -28.77
CA LEU A 263 1.78 9.19 -28.95
C LEU A 263 1.52 8.04 -29.97
N ILE A 264 0.61 7.05 -29.79
CA ILE A 264 0.13 6.00 -30.80
C ILE A 264 -1.09 5.08 -30.35
N ARG A 265 -2.35 5.54 -30.32
CA ARG A 265 -3.55 4.87 -29.70
C ARG A 265 -3.74 3.32 -29.71
N ARG A 266 -4.40 2.77 -28.65
CA ARG A 266 -5.19 1.49 -28.68
C ARG A 266 -6.50 1.57 -27.86
N ARG A 267 -7.58 0.97 -28.37
CA ARG A 267 -8.90 0.73 -27.71
C ARG A 267 -9.32 -0.71 -28.02
N GLU A 268 -9.32 -1.65 -27.07
CA GLU A 268 -9.63 -3.05 -27.43
C GLU A 268 -10.70 -3.80 -26.62
N ASN A 269 -11.08 -3.43 -25.39
CA ASN A 269 -12.02 -4.26 -24.61
C ASN A 269 -13.11 -3.53 -23.81
N GLY A 270 -13.04 -2.20 -23.63
CA GLY A 270 -14.11 -1.41 -23.02
C GLY A 270 -14.33 -1.60 -21.50
N GLN A 271 -13.51 -2.42 -20.82
CA GLN A 271 -13.56 -2.59 -19.36
C GLN A 271 -12.94 -1.36 -18.67
N ALA A 272 -13.64 -0.81 -17.68
CA ALA A 272 -13.17 0.36 -16.94
C ALA A 272 -12.14 -0.04 -15.88
N VAL A 273 -10.90 0.42 -16.04
CA VAL A 273 -9.79 0.23 -15.09
C VAL A 273 -9.83 1.24 -13.94
N PHE A 274 -10.34 2.44 -14.21
CA PHE A 274 -10.38 3.55 -13.27
C PHE A 274 -11.65 4.37 -13.52
N HIS A 275 -12.40 4.65 -12.46
CA HIS A 275 -13.67 5.37 -12.52
C HIS A 275 -13.74 6.43 -11.42
N VAL A 276 -13.98 7.66 -11.83
CA VAL A 276 -14.14 8.80 -10.92
C VAL A 276 -15.62 9.01 -10.65
N ASN A 277 -16.05 8.78 -9.41
CA ASN A 277 -17.38 9.17 -8.98
C ASN A 277 -17.35 10.59 -8.38
N LEU A 278 -17.80 11.59 -9.14
CA LEU A 278 -17.82 13.00 -8.72
C LEU A 278 -18.74 13.27 -7.52
N ALA A 279 -19.70 12.38 -7.24
CA ALA A 279 -20.49 12.44 -6.02
C ALA A 279 -19.61 12.22 -4.79
N LEU A 280 -18.66 11.28 -4.86
CA LEU A 280 -17.83 10.85 -3.73
C LEU A 280 -16.51 11.62 -3.60
N LEU A 281 -16.22 12.53 -4.54
CA LEU A 281 -15.01 13.33 -4.54
C LEU A 281 -15.09 14.42 -3.47
N ILE A 282 -14.19 14.36 -2.49
CA ILE A 282 -13.92 15.47 -1.57
C ILE A 282 -12.57 16.07 -1.95
N TYR A 283 -12.53 17.38 -2.09
CA TYR A 283 -11.31 18.11 -2.36
C TYR A 283 -11.26 19.37 -1.48
N SER A 284 -10.71 19.21 -0.28
CA SER A 284 -10.45 20.32 0.65
C SER A 284 -8.95 20.55 0.84
N ASP A 285 -8.59 21.62 1.55
CA ASP A 285 -7.19 22.00 1.75
C ASP A 285 -6.34 20.92 2.43
N GLN A 286 -6.90 20.24 3.45
CA GLN A 286 -6.19 19.21 4.21
C GLN A 286 -6.93 17.87 4.29
N PHE A 287 -7.90 17.65 3.39
CA PHE A 287 -8.53 16.35 3.19
C PHE A 287 -9.03 16.19 1.76
N ILE A 288 -8.38 15.30 1.01
CA ILE A 288 -8.75 14.98 -0.35
C ILE A 288 -9.07 13.49 -0.41
N GLN A 289 -10.29 13.16 -0.83
CA GLN A 289 -10.78 11.80 -0.95
C GLN A 289 -11.24 11.50 -2.37
N MET A 290 -10.79 10.36 -2.91
CA MET A 290 -11.30 9.83 -4.16
C MET A 290 -11.43 8.31 -4.07
N THR A 291 -12.58 7.81 -4.52
CA THR A 291 -12.88 6.37 -4.58
C THR A 291 -12.99 5.93 -6.04
N THR A 292 -12.41 4.78 -6.36
CA THR A 292 -12.63 4.08 -7.64
C THR A 292 -12.92 2.61 -7.39
N ARG A 293 -13.71 1.99 -8.28
CA ARG A 293 -13.83 0.53 -8.30
C ARG A 293 -12.53 -0.09 -8.80
N LEU A 294 -12.23 -1.28 -8.29
CA LEU A 294 -11.14 -2.12 -8.78
C LEU A 294 -11.72 -3.12 -9.80
N PRO A 295 -11.00 -3.43 -10.88
CA PRO A 295 -11.47 -4.38 -11.89
C PRO A 295 -11.40 -5.84 -11.43
N SER A 296 -10.69 -6.14 -10.34
CA SER A 296 -10.59 -7.48 -9.73
C SER A 296 -10.13 -7.42 -8.27
N ASP A 297 -10.18 -8.57 -7.58
CA ASP A 297 -9.63 -8.77 -6.24
C ASP A 297 -8.13 -9.17 -6.22
N PHE A 298 -7.46 -9.15 -7.37
CA PHE A 298 -6.02 -9.45 -7.48
C PHE A 298 -5.23 -8.16 -7.50
N VAL A 299 -5.01 -7.58 -6.32
CA VAL A 299 -4.30 -6.31 -6.11
C VAL A 299 -2.90 -6.58 -5.53
N TYR A 300 -1.88 -5.89 -6.05
CA TYR A 300 -0.47 -6.00 -5.61
C TYR A 300 0.15 -4.59 -5.51
N GLY A 301 1.15 -4.37 -4.65
CA GLY A 301 1.79 -3.05 -4.44
C GLY A 301 1.51 -2.45 -3.06
N LEU A 302 1.23 -1.15 -2.97
CA LEU A 302 0.87 -0.43 -1.73
C LEU A 302 1.84 -0.69 -0.56
N GLY A 303 3.10 -0.27 -0.73
CA GLY A 303 4.16 -0.42 0.27
C GLY A 303 4.54 0.90 0.94
N GLU A 304 5.27 0.89 2.04
CA GLU A 304 5.88 -0.27 2.68
C GLU A 304 5.07 -0.75 3.90
N HIS A 305 4.68 -2.03 3.90
CA HIS A 305 3.86 -2.64 4.95
C HIS A 305 4.21 -4.11 5.15
N ARG A 306 4.06 -4.61 6.39
CA ARG A 306 4.18 -6.05 6.69
C ARG A 306 2.91 -6.81 6.35
N GLU A 307 2.73 -7.14 5.07
CA GLU A 307 1.51 -7.78 4.55
C GLU A 307 1.82 -8.85 3.49
N PRO A 308 0.86 -9.74 3.18
CA PRO A 308 0.96 -10.64 2.03
C PRO A 308 1.21 -9.89 0.72
N PHE A 309 1.73 -10.60 -0.28
CA PHE A 309 2.02 -9.99 -1.58
C PHE A 309 0.73 -9.59 -2.30
N ARG A 310 -0.24 -10.51 -2.37
CA ARG A 310 -1.61 -10.19 -2.78
C ARG A 310 -2.31 -9.43 -1.66
N LYS A 311 -2.76 -8.22 -1.96
CA LYS A 311 -3.40 -7.33 -1.00
C LYS A 311 -4.83 -7.79 -0.71
N PRO A 312 -5.20 -7.96 0.59
CA PRO A 312 -6.59 -8.23 0.94
C PRO A 312 -7.47 -7.04 0.53
N THR A 313 -8.57 -7.33 -0.16
CA THR A 313 -9.59 -6.34 -0.56
C THR A 313 -10.76 -6.27 0.41
N ASN A 314 -10.60 -6.75 1.65
CA ASN A 314 -11.65 -6.73 2.67
C ASN A 314 -11.31 -5.73 3.78
N TRP A 315 -11.81 -4.49 3.65
CA TRP A 315 -11.71 -3.42 4.65
C TRP A 315 -10.31 -3.25 5.24
N LYS A 316 -9.31 -3.15 4.37
CA LYS A 316 -7.90 -2.98 4.78
C LYS A 316 -7.44 -1.54 4.58
N ARG A 317 -6.72 -0.99 5.56
CA ARG A 317 -6.04 0.31 5.49
C ARG A 317 -4.56 0.11 5.23
N TYR A 318 -4.02 0.90 4.31
CA TYR A 318 -2.58 1.03 4.05
C TYR A 318 -2.22 2.50 4.26
N THR A 319 -1.42 2.80 5.28
CA THR A 319 -1.03 4.17 5.63
C THR A 319 0.34 4.49 5.03
N MET A 320 0.39 5.49 4.16
CA MET A 320 1.63 5.95 3.52
C MET A 320 2.19 7.15 4.30
N PHE A 321 3.06 6.86 5.26
CA PHE A 321 3.81 7.86 6.01
C PHE A 321 5.10 7.21 6.54
N ASN A 322 6.25 7.68 6.05
CA ASN A 322 7.55 7.08 6.35
C ASN A 322 7.81 7.08 7.85
N ARG A 323 8.24 5.93 8.37
CA ARG A 323 8.23 5.68 9.81
C ARG A 323 9.36 4.78 10.26
N ASP A 324 10.15 5.27 11.20
CA ASP A 324 11.05 4.44 12.00
C ASP A 324 10.18 3.56 12.91
N GLN A 325 9.93 2.34 12.46
CA GLN A 325 9.15 1.34 13.17
C GLN A 325 9.59 -0.03 12.68
N TYR A 326 10.01 -0.91 13.59
CA TYR A 326 10.32 -2.29 13.21
C TYR A 326 9.07 -2.94 12.57
N PRO A 327 9.23 -3.83 11.57
CA PRO A 327 8.12 -4.26 10.74
C PRO A 327 7.03 -5.03 11.48
N LEU A 328 5.92 -4.34 11.75
CA LEU A 328 4.70 -4.87 12.34
C LEU A 328 3.56 -4.87 11.31
N PRO A 329 2.64 -5.84 11.35
CA PRO A 329 1.42 -5.80 10.54
C PRO A 329 0.62 -4.53 10.82
N ASP A 330 -0.14 -4.06 9.83
CA ASP A 330 -1.02 -2.88 9.94
C ASP A 330 -0.33 -1.54 10.30
N MET A 331 0.99 -1.47 10.28
CA MET A 331 1.76 -0.24 10.56
C MET A 331 2.38 0.32 9.29
N ALA A 332 2.42 1.65 9.17
CA ALA A 332 3.27 2.33 8.21
C ALA A 332 4.75 2.09 8.58
N LEU A 333 5.58 1.79 7.58
CA LEU A 333 7.01 1.50 7.73
C LEU A 333 7.86 2.58 7.04
N TYR A 334 9.07 2.22 6.59
CA TYR A 334 10.12 3.17 6.23
C TYR A 334 9.84 3.91 4.92
N GLY A 335 9.20 3.27 3.94
CA GLY A 335 8.87 3.86 2.64
C GLY A 335 7.38 4.02 2.35
N SER A 336 7.07 4.91 1.40
CA SER A 336 5.70 5.20 0.94
C SER A 336 5.61 5.09 -0.59
N HIS A 337 4.88 4.08 -1.07
CA HIS A 337 4.73 3.73 -2.50
C HIS A 337 3.24 3.57 -2.84
N PRO A 338 2.55 4.68 -3.16
CA PRO A 338 1.12 4.69 -3.54
C PRO A 338 0.91 4.21 -5.00
N PHE A 339 1.52 3.08 -5.34
CA PHE A 339 1.37 2.35 -6.61
C PHE A 339 0.72 1.00 -6.34
N TYR A 340 -0.26 0.63 -7.16
CA TYR A 340 -0.78 -0.73 -7.18
C TYR A 340 -0.96 -1.23 -8.61
N MET A 341 -0.94 -2.56 -8.75
CA MET A 341 -1.26 -3.28 -9.96
C MET A 341 -2.46 -4.20 -9.70
N THR A 342 -3.38 -4.24 -10.66
CA THR A 342 -4.49 -5.21 -10.70
C THR A 342 -4.31 -6.18 -11.85
N VAL A 343 -4.64 -7.45 -11.60
CA VAL A 343 -4.76 -8.45 -12.67
C VAL A 343 -6.21 -8.84 -12.86
N GLU A 344 -6.72 -8.62 -14.06
CA GLU A 344 -8.13 -8.77 -14.42
C GLU A 344 -8.42 -10.16 -14.98
N GLU A 345 -9.68 -10.57 -14.95
CA GLU A 345 -10.15 -11.80 -15.60
C GLU A 345 -11.00 -11.44 -16.81
N TYR A 346 -10.53 -11.74 -18.02
CA TYR A 346 -11.24 -11.38 -19.25
C TYR A 346 -11.09 -12.45 -20.33
N ASN A 347 -12.17 -13.19 -20.64
CA ASN A 347 -12.23 -14.21 -21.71
C ASN A 347 -10.98 -15.11 -21.73
N ASP A 348 -10.71 -15.78 -20.60
CA ASP A 348 -9.56 -16.67 -20.35
C ASP A 348 -8.17 -16.00 -20.43
N LYS A 349 -8.10 -14.68 -20.61
CA LYS A 349 -6.88 -13.89 -20.50
C LYS A 349 -6.78 -13.24 -19.13
N ARG A 350 -5.55 -12.87 -18.77
CA ARG A 350 -5.22 -12.16 -17.52
C ARG A 350 -4.51 -10.83 -17.79
N PRO A 351 -5.20 -9.84 -18.40
CA PRO A 351 -4.61 -8.53 -18.60
C PRO A 351 -4.39 -7.85 -17.24
N ALA A 352 -3.31 -7.08 -17.14
CA ALA A 352 -2.98 -6.30 -15.95
C ALA A 352 -3.01 -4.81 -16.25
N SER A 353 -3.36 -4.06 -15.22
CA SER A 353 -3.34 -2.60 -15.22
C SER A 353 -2.72 -2.09 -13.91
N GLY A 354 -2.22 -0.86 -13.92
CA GLY A 354 -1.58 -0.24 -12.76
C GLY A 354 -2.05 1.18 -12.54
N VAL A 355 -2.04 1.63 -11.28
CA VAL A 355 -2.40 2.98 -10.89
C VAL A 355 -1.37 3.49 -9.89
N PHE A 356 -0.83 4.66 -10.18
CA PHE A 356 0.09 5.39 -9.30
C PHE A 356 -0.51 6.75 -8.95
N LEU A 357 -0.66 7.03 -7.66
CA LEU A 357 -0.99 8.37 -7.18
C LEU A 357 0.31 9.11 -6.85
N PHE A 358 0.66 10.12 -7.63
CA PHE A 358 1.86 10.91 -7.39
C PHE A 358 1.60 12.04 -6.39
N ASN A 359 1.57 11.67 -5.11
CA ASN A 359 1.39 12.56 -3.97
C ASN A 359 2.27 12.06 -2.81
N SER A 360 2.93 12.97 -2.09
CA SER A 360 3.85 12.63 -1.00
C SER A 360 3.33 13.02 0.39
N ASN A 361 2.17 13.63 0.50
CA ASN A 361 1.57 13.89 1.80
C ASN A 361 1.17 12.57 2.48
N ALA A 362 1.05 12.59 3.81
CA ALA A 362 0.52 11.45 4.53
C ALA A 362 -0.85 11.06 3.96
N MET A 363 -1.09 9.77 3.75
CA MET A 363 -2.36 9.31 3.21
C MET A 363 -2.74 7.92 3.71
N ASP A 364 -4.04 7.67 3.78
CA ASP A 364 -4.59 6.32 3.87
C ASP A 364 -5.11 5.88 2.51
N ILE A 365 -4.80 4.64 2.15
CA ILE A 365 -5.37 3.94 0.99
C ILE A 365 -6.16 2.76 1.54
N ILE A 366 -7.45 2.70 1.24
CA ILE A 366 -8.38 1.74 1.83
C ILE A 366 -8.97 0.86 0.73
N THR A 367 -8.89 -0.47 0.89
CA THR A 367 -9.51 -1.43 -0.03
C THR A 367 -10.74 -2.08 0.60
N GLN A 368 -11.80 -2.30 -0.19
CA GLN A 368 -13.11 -2.80 0.28
C GLN A 368 -13.72 -3.89 -0.62
N PRO A 369 -14.66 -4.72 -0.12
CA PRO A 369 -15.11 -5.95 -0.78
C PRO A 369 -15.94 -5.81 -2.05
N GLN A 370 -16.36 -4.60 -2.43
CA GLN A 370 -17.07 -4.34 -3.69
C GLN A 370 -16.15 -4.50 -4.93
N PRO A 371 -14.96 -5.09 -4.75
CA PRO A 371 -13.65 -4.46 -4.98
C PRO A 371 -13.68 -2.96 -5.25
N ALA A 372 -13.28 -2.14 -4.29
CA ALA A 372 -12.98 -0.72 -4.52
C ALA A 372 -11.79 -0.26 -3.69
N ILE A 373 -11.23 0.88 -4.09
CA ILE A 373 -10.10 1.52 -3.44
C ILE A 373 -10.39 3.01 -3.22
N THR A 374 -10.15 3.47 -1.99
CA THR A 374 -10.35 4.86 -1.56
C THR A 374 -9.01 5.45 -1.15
N PHE A 375 -8.63 6.56 -1.78
CA PHE A 375 -7.47 7.36 -1.39
C PHE A 375 -7.93 8.50 -0.49
N ARG A 376 -7.24 8.71 0.64
CA ARG A 376 -7.46 9.83 1.58
C ARG A 376 -6.11 10.47 1.88
N THR A 377 -5.80 11.58 1.22
CA THR A 377 -4.55 12.34 1.46
C THR A 377 -4.84 13.67 2.16
N ILE A 378 -3.90 14.11 2.99
CA ILE A 378 -4.06 15.34 3.81
C ILE A 378 -3.47 16.58 3.14
N GLY A 379 -3.07 16.51 1.88
CA GLY A 379 -2.48 17.66 1.20
C GLY A 379 -2.12 17.39 -0.25
N GLY A 380 -1.48 18.39 -0.84
CA GLY A 380 -1.04 18.33 -2.23
C GLY A 380 -2.22 18.28 -3.21
N ILE A 381 -2.08 17.46 -4.24
CA ILE A 381 -3.06 17.26 -5.32
C ILE A 381 -3.32 15.78 -5.62
N LEU A 382 -4.35 15.47 -6.40
CA LEU A 382 -4.51 14.13 -6.99
C LEU A 382 -3.89 14.10 -8.38
N ASP A 383 -2.75 13.43 -8.53
CA ASP A 383 -2.07 13.29 -9.82
C ASP A 383 -1.87 11.79 -10.13
N PHE A 384 -2.84 11.21 -10.83
CA PHE A 384 -2.86 9.78 -11.13
C PHE A 384 -2.16 9.48 -12.45
N PHE A 385 -1.39 8.40 -12.47
CA PHE A 385 -0.88 7.76 -13.68
C PHE A 385 -1.47 6.36 -13.78
N LEU A 386 -2.10 6.06 -14.91
CA LEU A 386 -2.71 4.78 -15.23
C LEU A 386 -1.84 4.06 -16.25
N PHE A 387 -1.58 2.77 -16.02
CA PHE A 387 -0.75 1.90 -16.85
C PHE A 387 -1.59 0.73 -17.34
N PHE A 388 -1.56 0.42 -18.64
CA PHE A 388 -2.51 -0.54 -19.25
C PHE A 388 -1.88 -1.87 -19.69
N GLY A 389 -0.62 -2.15 -19.31
CA GLY A 389 0.00 -3.46 -19.56
C GLY A 389 0.15 -3.77 -21.06
N PRO A 390 -0.21 -4.98 -21.55
CA PRO A 390 -1.24 -5.84 -20.98
C PRO A 390 -0.74 -6.92 -20.01
N LYS A 391 0.56 -7.25 -19.98
CA LYS A 391 1.09 -8.21 -18.99
C LYS A 391 1.45 -7.49 -17.69
N ALA A 392 1.45 -8.22 -16.57
CA ALA A 392 1.88 -7.69 -15.28
C ALA A 392 3.31 -7.09 -15.33
N GLU A 393 4.25 -7.77 -15.98
CA GLU A 393 5.61 -7.24 -16.20
C GLU A 393 5.59 -5.95 -17.06
N ASP A 394 4.68 -5.82 -18.03
CA ASP A 394 4.58 -4.61 -18.87
C ASP A 394 4.12 -3.41 -18.04
N VAL A 395 3.15 -3.60 -17.14
CA VAL A 395 2.70 -2.57 -16.18
C VAL A 395 3.87 -2.08 -15.32
N VAL A 396 4.67 -3.01 -14.80
CA VAL A 396 5.87 -2.69 -14.00
C VAL A 396 6.89 -1.93 -14.84
N CYS A 397 7.17 -2.37 -16.08
CA CYS A 397 8.05 -1.64 -17.00
C CYS A 397 7.54 -0.21 -17.28
N GLN A 398 6.25 -0.03 -17.53
CA GLN A 398 5.64 1.28 -17.78
C GLN A 398 5.78 2.21 -16.57
N TYR A 399 5.55 1.68 -15.36
CA TYR A 399 5.77 2.42 -14.12
C TYR A 399 7.24 2.82 -13.94
N HIS A 400 8.19 1.90 -14.12
CA HIS A 400 9.63 2.20 -13.99
C HIS A 400 10.10 3.26 -15.00
N ASN A 401 9.56 3.24 -16.22
CA ASN A 401 9.87 4.27 -17.23
C ASN A 401 9.35 5.66 -16.84
N LEU A 402 8.29 5.75 -16.03
CA LEU A 402 7.80 7.02 -15.47
C LEU A 402 8.68 7.50 -14.32
N ILE A 403 8.93 6.64 -13.32
CA ILE A 403 9.57 7.06 -12.06
C ILE A 403 11.11 7.06 -12.10
N GLY A 404 11.70 6.47 -13.14
CA GLY A 404 13.14 6.32 -13.29
C GLY A 404 13.56 4.85 -13.29
N LEU A 405 14.34 4.46 -14.30
CA LEU A 405 14.80 3.08 -14.45
C LEU A 405 15.75 2.69 -13.32
N PRO A 406 15.69 1.44 -12.81
CA PRO A 406 16.54 1.01 -11.70
C PRO A 406 18.04 1.18 -11.97
N LEU A 407 18.79 1.54 -10.95
CA LEU A 407 20.24 1.73 -11.00
C LEU A 407 20.94 0.39 -11.25
N MET A 408 21.98 0.41 -12.09
CA MET A 408 22.81 -0.77 -12.31
C MET A 408 23.79 -0.98 -11.14
N PRO A 409 23.70 -2.10 -10.40
CA PRO A 409 24.64 -2.38 -9.32
C PRO A 409 26.07 -2.57 -9.83
N PRO A 410 27.09 -2.23 -9.02
CA PRO A 410 28.43 -2.75 -9.24
C PRO A 410 28.42 -4.27 -9.02
N PHE A 411 29.20 -5.02 -9.80
CA PHE A 411 29.15 -6.49 -9.75
C PHE A 411 29.42 -7.09 -8.36
N TRP A 412 30.37 -6.50 -7.62
CA TRP A 412 30.75 -6.94 -6.27
C TRP A 412 29.59 -6.86 -5.27
N SER A 413 28.61 -5.97 -5.48
CA SER A 413 27.49 -5.81 -4.54
C SER A 413 26.45 -6.92 -4.67
N LEU A 414 26.60 -7.80 -5.67
CA LEU A 414 25.81 -9.02 -5.73
C LEU A 414 26.43 -10.15 -4.90
N GLY A 415 27.63 -9.97 -4.34
CA GLY A 415 28.23 -10.92 -3.41
C GLY A 415 27.44 -11.04 -2.10
N PHE A 416 28.02 -11.74 -1.13
CA PHE A 416 27.50 -11.80 0.24
C PHE A 416 28.12 -10.70 1.11
N HIS A 417 27.26 -10.12 1.95
CA HIS A 417 27.56 -8.99 2.83
C HIS A 417 27.44 -9.45 4.29
N LEU A 418 28.44 -9.11 5.12
CA LEU A 418 28.40 -9.40 6.55
C LEU A 418 28.45 -8.11 7.36
N SER A 419 27.53 -7.99 8.31
CA SER A 419 27.32 -6.82 9.14
C SER A 419 26.84 -7.23 10.54
N ARG A 420 26.93 -6.29 11.48
CA ARG A 420 26.10 -6.22 12.70
C ARG A 420 26.19 -4.82 13.28
N PHE A 421 25.17 -4.44 14.04
CA PHE A 421 25.32 -3.45 15.09
C PHE A 421 26.10 -4.10 16.24
N GLY A 422 27.14 -3.43 16.73
CA GLY A 422 27.85 -3.86 17.93
C GLY A 422 28.94 -4.91 17.68
N TYR A 423 29.82 -4.69 16.69
CA TYR A 423 31.15 -5.28 16.76
C TYR A 423 31.91 -4.78 17.99
N ARG A 424 31.64 -3.54 18.44
CA ARG A 424 32.15 -2.87 19.66
C ARG A 424 33.63 -2.47 19.61
N ASN A 425 34.48 -3.22 18.92
CA ASN A 425 35.90 -2.89 18.74
C ASN A 425 36.55 -3.70 17.61
N MET A 426 37.79 -3.35 17.28
CA MET A 426 38.57 -3.99 16.22
C MET A 426 38.82 -5.48 16.45
N SER A 427 39.02 -5.92 17.70
CA SER A 427 39.30 -7.33 18.02
C SER A 427 38.10 -8.23 17.67
N ASN A 428 36.90 -7.79 18.03
CA ASN A 428 35.66 -8.51 17.75
C ASN A 428 35.34 -8.53 16.25
N LEU A 429 35.56 -7.41 15.56
CA LEU A 429 35.41 -7.33 14.10
C LEU A 429 36.37 -8.32 13.42
N LEU A 430 37.65 -8.31 13.78
CA LEU A 430 38.65 -9.23 13.23
C LEU A 430 38.36 -10.68 13.56
N ALA A 431 37.91 -10.98 14.79
CA ALA A 431 37.53 -12.33 15.18
C ALA A 431 36.36 -12.84 14.33
N THR A 432 35.36 -11.99 14.09
CA THR A 432 34.20 -12.31 13.24
C THR A 432 34.59 -12.52 11.79
N PHE A 433 35.40 -11.62 11.25
CA PHE A 433 35.93 -11.74 9.90
C PHE A 433 36.73 -13.06 9.75
N THR A 434 37.68 -13.30 10.65
CA THR A 434 38.62 -14.43 10.57
C THR A 434 37.88 -15.77 10.65
N ARG A 435 36.97 -15.97 11.63
CA ARG A 435 36.25 -17.24 11.76
C ARG A 435 35.40 -17.60 10.54
N ASN A 436 34.82 -16.61 9.85
CA ASN A 436 34.08 -16.85 8.60
C ASN A 436 35.01 -17.15 7.42
N ARG A 437 36.18 -16.52 7.36
CA ARG A 437 37.21 -16.84 6.35
C ARG A 437 37.79 -18.24 6.56
N ASP A 438 38.06 -18.64 7.80
CA ASP A 438 38.64 -19.95 8.15
C ASP A 438 37.74 -21.12 7.74
N VAL A 439 36.42 -20.94 7.83
CA VAL A 439 35.45 -21.94 7.35
C VAL A 439 35.03 -21.74 5.89
N GLU A 440 35.70 -20.84 5.16
CA GLU A 440 35.52 -20.56 3.73
C GLU A 440 34.12 -20.06 3.34
N ILE A 441 33.52 -19.18 4.13
CA ILE A 441 32.30 -18.46 3.71
C ILE A 441 32.64 -17.50 2.56
N PRO A 442 31.96 -17.59 1.40
CA PRO A 442 32.06 -16.55 0.37
C PRO A 442 31.56 -15.21 0.92
N MET A 443 32.37 -14.16 0.79
CA MET A 443 32.05 -12.83 1.30
C MET A 443 32.80 -11.78 0.48
N ASP A 444 32.08 -10.75 0.05
CA ASP A 444 32.65 -9.64 -0.73
C ASP A 444 32.73 -8.36 0.07
N VAL A 445 31.83 -8.16 1.05
CA VAL A 445 31.65 -6.87 1.69
C VAL A 445 31.56 -7.01 3.20
N GLN A 446 32.46 -6.32 3.90
CA GLN A 446 32.40 -6.12 5.34
C GLN A 446 31.74 -4.77 5.64
N TRP A 447 30.79 -4.77 6.57
CA TRP A 447 30.06 -3.58 6.98
C TRP A 447 30.40 -3.21 8.41
N THR A 448 30.14 -1.96 8.76
CA THR A 448 30.18 -1.48 10.15
C THR A 448 29.01 -0.53 10.39
N ASP A 449 28.45 -0.60 11.59
CA ASP A 449 27.33 0.21 12.06
C ASP A 449 27.83 1.51 12.73
N ILE A 450 26.97 2.21 13.49
CA ILE A 450 27.33 3.41 14.27
C ILE A 450 28.49 3.18 15.24
N ASP A 451 28.77 1.93 15.63
CA ASP A 451 29.76 1.61 16.67
C ASP A 451 31.19 2.00 16.28
N ILE A 452 31.47 2.20 14.98
CA ILE A 452 32.77 2.74 14.56
C ILE A 452 32.91 4.24 14.78
N MET A 453 31.84 5.01 14.93
CA MET A 453 31.88 6.46 15.01
C MET A 453 32.38 6.94 16.38
N ASP A 454 33.10 8.07 16.43
CA ASP A 454 33.38 8.72 17.71
C ASP A 454 32.09 9.37 18.22
N SER A 455 31.61 8.90 19.37
CA SER A 455 30.44 9.45 20.05
C SER A 455 29.16 9.43 19.20
N ASN A 456 29.06 8.47 18.26
CA ASN A 456 27.98 8.31 17.29
C ASN A 456 27.81 9.54 16.38
N ASN A 457 28.92 10.22 16.07
CA ASN A 457 28.95 11.36 15.17
C ASN A 457 29.41 10.93 13.78
N ASP A 458 28.56 11.20 12.78
CA ASP A 458 28.85 11.00 11.38
C ASP A 458 30.21 11.59 10.93
N PHE A 459 30.84 10.98 9.93
CA PHE A 459 32.16 11.40 9.40
C PHE A 459 33.32 11.37 10.41
N THR A 460 33.19 10.59 11.48
CA THR A 460 34.27 10.31 12.44
C THR A 460 34.52 8.81 12.54
N TYR A 461 35.59 8.41 13.23
CA TYR A 461 35.73 7.05 13.71
C TYR A 461 36.44 7.03 15.08
N ASP A 462 36.09 6.08 15.95
CA ASP A 462 36.69 5.89 17.26
C ASP A 462 38.08 5.26 17.12
N GLU A 463 39.12 6.11 17.12
CA GLU A 463 40.51 5.68 16.98
C GLU A 463 41.02 4.82 18.15
N LYS A 464 40.27 4.75 19.27
CA LYS A 464 40.64 3.95 20.44
C LYS A 464 40.12 2.53 20.29
N ASN A 465 38.82 2.35 20.10
CA ASN A 465 38.20 1.03 20.00
C ASN A 465 38.39 0.39 18.62
N PHE A 466 38.52 1.21 17.57
CA PHE A 466 38.73 0.77 16.19
C PHE A 466 40.12 1.16 15.66
N LYS A 467 41.12 1.20 16.56
CA LYS A 467 42.51 1.42 16.19
C LYS A 467 42.94 0.40 15.12
N GLY A 468 43.43 0.91 13.98
CA GLY A 468 43.87 0.08 12.86
C GLY A 468 42.79 -0.26 11.82
N LEU A 469 41.56 0.24 11.97
CA LEU A 469 40.50 0.08 10.99
C LEU A 469 40.90 0.52 9.56
N PRO A 470 41.53 1.70 9.33
CA PRO A 470 42.00 2.07 7.99
C PRO A 470 42.99 1.06 7.38
N ASP A 471 43.85 0.49 8.22
CA ASP A 471 44.84 -0.50 7.81
C ASP A 471 44.19 -1.84 7.45
N PHE A 472 43.18 -2.27 8.22
CA PHE A 472 42.40 -3.46 7.89
C PHE A 472 41.66 -3.31 6.57
N ILE A 473 41.01 -2.16 6.34
CA ILE A 473 40.31 -1.89 5.08
C ILE A 473 41.29 -1.97 3.90
N ASN A 474 42.40 -1.22 3.96
CA ASN A 474 43.32 -1.13 2.83
C ASN A 474 44.17 -2.40 2.62
N LYS A 475 44.73 -2.94 3.70
CA LYS A 475 45.74 -4.03 3.63
C LYS A 475 45.12 -5.42 3.68
N VAL A 476 43.90 -5.57 4.22
CA VAL A 476 43.19 -6.85 4.31
C VAL A 476 42.03 -6.89 3.33
N LEU A 477 41.05 -6.00 3.44
CA LEU A 477 39.86 -6.08 2.58
C LEU A 477 40.19 -5.78 1.11
N HIS A 478 40.67 -4.58 0.81
CA HIS A 478 40.91 -4.14 -0.56
C HIS A 478 42.00 -4.95 -1.27
N LYS A 479 43.08 -5.32 -0.56
CA LYS A 479 44.14 -6.19 -1.11
C LYS A 479 43.62 -7.57 -1.54
N ASN A 480 42.55 -8.06 -0.91
CA ASN A 480 41.89 -9.32 -1.26
C ASN A 480 40.65 -9.11 -2.15
N GLY A 481 40.47 -7.92 -2.75
CA GLY A 481 39.36 -7.62 -3.65
C GLY A 481 38.01 -7.36 -2.97
N MET A 482 37.95 -7.40 -1.64
CA MET A 482 36.75 -7.13 -0.86
C MET A 482 36.43 -5.63 -0.79
N LYS A 483 35.28 -5.29 -0.20
CA LYS A 483 34.75 -3.93 -0.08
C LYS A 483 34.36 -3.62 1.36
N PHE A 484 34.33 -2.33 1.67
CA PHE A 484 33.95 -1.83 2.98
C PHE A 484 32.81 -0.81 2.87
N ILE A 485 31.78 -0.97 3.70
CA ILE A 485 30.63 -0.05 3.73
C ILE A 485 30.33 0.36 5.18
N PRO A 486 30.53 1.64 5.53
CA PRO A 486 30.06 2.21 6.79
C PRO A 486 28.62 2.72 6.67
N MET A 487 27.98 2.87 7.82
CA MET A 487 26.73 3.63 7.97
C MET A 487 26.97 5.14 8.04
N PHE A 488 25.97 5.89 7.57
CA PHE A 488 25.82 7.32 7.70
C PHE A 488 24.37 7.61 8.12
N ASP A 489 24.21 8.46 9.14
CA ASP A 489 22.91 8.98 9.54
C ASP A 489 22.73 10.41 9.00
N PRO A 490 21.51 10.81 8.57
CA PRO A 490 21.26 12.20 8.20
C PRO A 490 21.39 13.13 9.41
N GLY A 491 21.27 12.61 10.64
CA GLY A 491 21.35 13.40 11.86
C GLY A 491 22.77 13.84 12.23
N ILE A 492 23.07 15.13 12.07
CA ILE A 492 24.38 15.71 12.43
C ILE A 492 24.37 16.20 13.89
N SER A 493 25.37 15.81 14.68
CA SER A 493 25.52 16.29 16.06
C SER A 493 25.68 17.81 16.12
N ALA A 494 24.89 18.45 16.95
CA ALA A 494 25.02 19.87 17.30
C ALA A 494 25.41 20.06 18.78
N GLY A 495 25.94 18.99 19.40
CA GLY A 495 26.32 18.96 20.81
C GLY A 495 27.81 19.18 21.08
N GLU A 496 28.61 19.26 20.01
CA GLU A 496 30.06 19.39 20.07
C GLU A 496 30.50 20.82 20.37
N ALA A 497 31.74 20.99 20.80
CA ALA A 497 32.28 22.32 21.04
C ALA A 497 32.36 23.11 19.72
N PRO A 498 32.17 24.44 19.74
CA PRO A 498 32.30 25.25 18.52
C PRO A 498 33.66 25.04 17.83
N ASN A 499 33.64 24.84 16.51
CA ASN A 499 34.82 24.56 15.69
C ASN A 499 35.50 23.19 15.94
N SER A 500 34.91 22.29 16.74
CA SER A 500 35.46 20.95 16.97
C SER A 500 34.84 19.87 16.09
N TYR A 501 33.75 20.16 15.38
CA TYR A 501 33.04 19.17 14.57
C TYR A 501 32.58 19.78 13.24
N GLN A 502 33.46 19.63 12.25
CA GLN A 502 33.33 20.23 10.93
C GLN A 502 31.97 19.98 10.22
N PRO A 503 31.35 18.79 10.31
CA PRO A 503 30.03 18.60 9.71
C PRO A 503 28.98 19.59 10.20
N PHE A 504 28.96 19.91 11.49
CA PHE A 504 28.05 20.91 12.04
C PHE A 504 28.48 22.33 11.68
N ASP A 505 29.76 22.67 11.92
CA ASP A 505 30.28 24.02 11.70
C ASP A 505 30.12 24.48 10.24
N VAL A 506 30.46 23.61 9.28
CA VAL A 506 30.31 23.89 7.84
C VAL A 506 28.83 23.92 7.44
N GLY A 507 28.00 23.05 8.00
CA GLY A 507 26.56 23.04 7.71
C GLY A 507 25.87 24.34 8.15
N LEU A 508 26.27 24.88 9.31
CA LEU A 508 25.83 26.21 9.78
C LEU A 508 26.29 27.32 8.85
N GLN A 509 27.59 27.33 8.48
CA GLN A 509 28.15 28.34 7.56
C GLN A 509 27.45 28.34 6.19
N MET A 510 27.06 27.16 5.70
CA MET A 510 26.37 27.00 4.42
C MET A 510 24.85 27.19 4.52
N ASN A 511 24.30 27.35 5.75
CA ASN A 511 22.87 27.43 6.04
C ASN A 511 22.05 26.30 5.39
N VAL A 512 22.53 25.05 5.53
CA VAL A 512 21.94 23.86 4.88
C VAL A 512 21.08 23.00 5.81
N PHE A 513 20.85 23.40 7.06
CA PHE A 513 20.03 22.62 7.99
C PHE A 513 18.55 23.01 7.90
N ILE A 514 17.68 22.03 8.13
CA ILE A 514 16.24 22.24 8.30
C ILE A 514 16.02 23.23 9.44
N LYS A 515 15.03 24.11 9.27
CA LYS A 515 14.65 25.12 10.26
C LYS A 515 13.31 24.80 10.91
N ASN A 516 13.06 25.34 12.09
CA ASN A 516 11.75 25.30 12.74
C ASN A 516 10.84 26.41 12.20
N SER A 517 9.61 26.47 12.72
CA SER A 517 8.60 27.46 12.31
C SER A 517 9.04 28.91 12.54
N SER A 518 9.99 29.14 13.45
CA SER A 518 10.55 30.45 13.83
C SER A 518 11.86 30.76 13.09
N ASP A 519 12.16 30.06 12.00
CA ASP A 519 13.34 30.23 11.13
C ASP A 519 14.71 30.02 11.81
N HIS A 520 14.73 29.32 12.95
CA HIS A 520 15.97 28.86 13.59
C HIS A 520 16.26 27.41 13.20
N VAL A 521 17.52 26.97 13.27
CA VAL A 521 17.89 25.57 13.03
C VAL A 521 17.03 24.62 13.90
N PHE A 522 16.52 23.55 13.30
CA PHE A 522 15.72 22.55 13.98
C PHE A 522 16.61 21.62 14.79
N TYR A 523 16.42 21.60 16.11
CA TYR A 523 17.11 20.69 17.03
C TYR A 523 16.17 19.57 17.50
N GLY A 524 16.67 18.34 17.42
CA GLY A 524 16.01 17.13 17.91
C GLY A 524 17.04 16.13 18.44
N LYS A 525 16.78 14.83 18.30
CA LYS A 525 17.64 13.78 18.88
C LYS A 525 17.66 12.48 18.06
N VAL A 526 18.85 11.97 17.75
CA VAL A 526 19.10 10.55 17.38
C VAL A 526 20.36 10.05 18.10
N TRP A 527 21.24 9.25 17.48
CA TRP A 527 22.29 8.46 18.13
C TRP A 527 23.43 9.24 18.80
N ASN A 528 23.79 10.43 18.28
CA ASN A 528 24.79 11.32 18.88
C ASN A 528 24.51 11.62 20.36
N ARG A 529 25.42 12.23 21.13
CA ARG A 529 25.22 12.29 22.60
C ARG A 529 24.21 13.33 23.09
N LYS A 530 24.19 14.54 22.53
CA LYS A 530 23.42 15.66 23.11
C LYS A 530 22.23 16.09 22.26
N SER A 531 22.49 16.59 21.05
CA SER A 531 21.48 17.18 20.17
C SER A 531 21.81 16.91 18.71
N THR A 532 20.77 16.89 17.88
CA THR A 532 20.88 16.61 16.46
C THR A 532 20.21 17.69 15.62
N VAL A 533 20.80 17.98 14.46
CA VAL A 533 20.21 18.78 13.39
C VAL A 533 20.22 17.96 12.08
N TRP A 534 19.30 18.25 11.17
CA TRP A 534 19.14 17.51 9.91
C TRP A 534 19.52 18.40 8.72
N PRO A 535 20.44 17.96 7.83
CA PRO A 535 20.62 18.56 6.53
C PRO A 535 19.29 18.59 5.79
N ASP A 536 18.98 19.72 5.19
CA ASP A 536 17.90 19.85 4.25
C ASP A 536 18.40 19.42 2.87
N PHE A 537 18.16 18.17 2.50
CA PHE A 537 18.61 17.64 1.21
C PHE A 537 17.90 18.29 0.01
N PHE A 538 16.84 19.07 0.22
CA PHE A 538 16.19 19.88 -0.83
C PHE A 538 16.90 21.23 -1.06
N HIS A 539 17.84 21.60 -0.19
CA HIS A 539 18.62 22.82 -0.34
C HIS A 539 19.59 22.69 -1.54
N PRO A 540 19.74 23.72 -2.41
CA PRO A 540 20.60 23.64 -3.59
C PRO A 540 22.08 23.39 -3.26
N ASN A 541 22.52 23.76 -2.06
CA ASN A 541 23.88 23.49 -1.58
C ASN A 541 24.05 22.14 -0.85
N ALA A 542 22.99 21.32 -0.72
CA ALA A 542 23.05 20.05 0.01
C ALA A 542 24.06 19.09 -0.64
N THR A 543 24.04 18.94 -1.97
CA THR A 543 25.01 18.11 -2.69
C THR A 543 26.44 18.57 -2.48
N LEU A 544 26.70 19.89 -2.48
CA LEU A 544 28.03 20.44 -2.24
C LEU A 544 28.51 20.14 -0.80
N TYR A 545 27.64 20.39 0.19
CA TYR A 545 27.91 20.10 1.59
C TYR A 545 28.22 18.62 1.81
N TRP A 546 27.33 17.74 1.35
CA TRP A 546 27.44 16.30 1.54
C TRP A 546 28.65 15.71 0.81
N THR A 547 28.92 16.17 -0.42
CA THR A 547 30.13 15.79 -1.16
C THR A 547 31.40 16.17 -0.40
N ARG A 548 31.43 17.36 0.22
CA ARG A 548 32.58 17.80 1.02
C ARG A 548 32.79 16.89 2.23
N MET A 549 31.72 16.53 2.95
CA MET A 549 31.80 15.67 4.13
C MET A 549 32.28 14.26 3.77
N LEU A 550 31.61 13.61 2.80
CA LEU A 550 31.98 12.27 2.32
C LEU A 550 33.40 12.25 1.74
N SER A 551 33.79 13.24 0.94
CA SER A 551 35.14 13.30 0.36
C SER A 551 36.23 13.53 1.39
N GLN A 552 35.94 14.26 2.47
CA GLN A 552 36.89 14.44 3.57
C GLN A 552 37.01 13.17 4.39
N TYR A 553 35.90 12.53 4.74
CA TYR A 553 35.90 11.27 5.49
C TYR A 553 36.59 10.14 4.70
N HIS A 554 36.37 10.07 3.38
CA HIS A 554 36.97 9.06 2.50
C HIS A 554 38.51 9.08 2.49
N LYS A 555 39.13 10.22 2.82
CA LYS A 555 40.60 10.31 2.98
C LYS A 555 41.12 9.55 4.20
N THR A 556 40.27 9.39 5.21
CA THR A 556 40.59 8.68 6.46
C THR A 556 40.13 7.23 6.38
N ILE A 557 38.91 7.00 5.92
CA ILE A 557 38.29 5.68 5.78
C ILE A 557 37.96 5.46 4.31
N SER A 558 38.72 4.60 3.63
CA SER A 558 38.52 4.31 2.20
C SER A 558 37.34 3.37 1.97
N PHE A 559 36.11 3.88 2.13
CA PHE A 559 34.87 3.13 1.91
C PHE A 559 34.49 3.02 0.43
N ASP A 560 33.67 2.01 0.09
CA ASP A 560 33.28 1.69 -1.30
C ASP A 560 31.81 1.98 -1.62
N GLY A 561 31.02 2.36 -0.62
CA GLY A 561 29.61 2.68 -0.72
C GLY A 561 29.11 3.32 0.57
N ALA A 562 27.80 3.58 0.64
CA ALA A 562 27.15 4.15 1.81
C ALA A 562 25.94 3.32 2.23
N TRP A 563 25.80 3.11 3.53
CA TRP A 563 24.53 2.74 4.12
C TRP A 563 23.93 4.01 4.73
N ILE A 564 22.82 4.50 4.16
CA ILE A 564 22.11 5.67 4.71
C ILE A 564 20.91 5.17 5.52
N ASP A 565 20.93 5.41 6.82
CA ASP A 565 19.91 4.95 7.75
C ASP A 565 19.18 6.12 8.43
N MET A 566 18.13 5.85 9.22
CA MET A 566 17.44 6.87 10.03
C MET A 566 16.81 8.02 9.21
N ASN A 567 16.52 7.77 7.94
CA ASN A 567 16.22 8.79 6.94
C ASN A 567 14.75 8.90 6.52
N GLU A 568 13.84 8.51 7.40
CA GLU A 568 12.42 8.81 7.24
C GLU A 568 12.08 10.31 7.17
N PRO A 569 12.69 11.25 7.94
CA PRO A 569 13.76 11.15 8.94
C PRO A 569 13.30 10.72 10.33
N SER A 570 14.07 9.85 10.97
CA SER A 570 13.85 9.41 12.34
C SER A 570 14.30 10.46 13.35
N ASN A 571 13.57 10.53 14.47
CA ASN A 571 13.85 11.38 15.61
C ASN A 571 13.38 10.67 16.87
N PHE A 572 14.20 10.62 17.91
CA PHE A 572 13.82 10.01 19.20
C PHE A 572 12.85 10.87 19.99
N LEU A 573 12.64 12.12 19.55
CA LEU A 573 11.59 13.01 20.01
C LEU A 573 10.41 13.00 19.06
N ASP A 574 9.24 13.37 19.58
CA ASP A 574 8.05 13.65 18.77
C ASP A 574 8.04 15.15 18.41
N GLY A 575 8.81 15.52 17.38
CA GLY A 575 9.10 16.90 17.03
C GLY A 575 10.36 17.45 17.72
N GLN A 576 10.24 18.52 18.51
CA GLN A 576 11.37 19.13 19.25
C GLN A 576 11.18 19.01 20.75
N ASN A 577 12.25 19.23 21.53
CA ASN A 577 12.18 19.31 23.00
C ASN A 577 11.20 20.39 23.50
N ILE A 578 11.03 21.48 22.74
CA ILE A 578 10.07 22.55 23.04
C ILE A 578 8.65 22.25 22.52
N GLY A 579 8.42 21.05 21.97
CA GLY A 579 7.21 20.68 21.26
C GLY A 579 7.13 21.25 19.84
N CYS A 580 5.96 21.11 19.22
CA CYS A 580 5.63 21.69 17.92
C CYS A 580 4.56 22.79 18.09
N PRO A 581 4.48 23.76 17.16
CA PRO A 581 3.42 24.76 17.15
C PRO A 581 2.02 24.12 17.18
N LYS A 582 1.03 24.81 17.75
CA LYS A 582 -0.36 24.34 17.70
C LYS A 582 -1.04 24.93 16.47
N ASN A 583 -1.18 24.15 15.41
CA ASN A 583 -1.92 24.51 14.19
C ASN A 583 -2.34 23.26 13.41
N ASP A 584 -3.06 23.48 12.31
CA ASP A 584 -3.69 22.43 11.52
C ASP A 584 -2.68 21.59 10.71
N PHE A 585 -1.41 22.00 10.57
CA PHE A 585 -0.38 21.13 9.98
C PHE A 585 0.12 20.07 10.97
N GLU A 586 0.17 20.40 12.27
CA GLU A 586 0.58 19.44 13.30
C GLU A 586 -0.60 18.56 13.77
N THR A 587 -1.82 19.09 13.70
CA THR A 587 -3.06 18.37 14.03
C THR A 587 -4.13 18.62 12.95
N PRO A 588 -3.99 18.00 11.77
CA PRO A 588 -4.95 18.18 10.68
C PRO A 588 -6.34 17.63 11.04
N PRO A 589 -7.39 18.03 10.29
CA PRO A 589 -8.74 17.51 10.47
C PRO A 589 -8.86 15.98 10.36
N TYR A 590 -7.93 15.36 9.61
CA TYR A 590 -7.81 13.92 9.45
C TYR A 590 -6.34 13.53 9.57
N THR A 591 -6.01 12.57 10.43
CA THR A 591 -4.63 12.07 10.59
C THR A 591 -4.56 10.62 10.13
N PRO A 592 -3.94 10.34 8.96
CA PRO A 592 -3.80 8.99 8.43
C PRO A 592 -3.17 8.01 9.42
N GLY A 593 -3.69 6.79 9.48
CA GLY A 593 -3.14 5.72 10.33
C GLY A 593 -3.21 5.95 11.85
N MET A 594 -3.85 7.01 12.33
CA MET A 594 -3.95 7.32 13.78
C MET A 594 -4.97 6.41 14.49
N VAL A 595 -4.74 5.10 14.49
CA VAL A 595 -5.57 4.10 15.21
C VAL A 595 -5.33 4.11 16.72
N ASP A 596 -4.28 4.80 17.15
CA ASP A 596 -3.92 5.08 18.54
C ASP A 596 -3.54 6.56 18.64
N GLU A 597 -3.91 7.24 19.72
CA GLU A 597 -3.67 8.69 19.86
C GLU A 597 -2.18 9.05 19.97
N SER A 598 -1.31 8.08 20.25
CA SER A 598 0.14 8.30 20.17
C SER A 598 0.62 8.46 18.73
N LEU A 599 -0.04 7.85 17.73
CA LEU A 599 0.37 7.82 16.32
C LEU A 599 0.08 9.14 15.58
N THR A 600 0.56 10.25 16.14
CA THR A 600 0.53 11.58 15.53
C THR A 600 1.54 11.69 14.38
N LEU A 601 1.38 12.68 13.49
CA LEU A 601 2.32 12.89 12.37
C LEU A 601 3.76 13.16 12.83
N LYS A 602 3.95 13.89 13.93
CA LYS A 602 5.27 14.20 14.48
C LYS A 602 5.91 13.05 15.27
N ARG A 603 5.17 11.96 15.53
CA ARG A 603 5.65 10.85 16.36
C ARG A 603 6.92 10.30 15.68
N LYS A 604 8.02 10.16 16.41
CA LYS A 604 9.35 9.74 15.91
C LYS A 604 9.90 10.51 14.69
N THR A 605 9.48 11.75 14.46
CA THR A 605 10.00 12.55 13.34
C THR A 605 10.01 14.04 13.69
N LEU A 606 10.18 14.92 12.71
CA LEU A 606 10.23 16.36 12.90
C LEU A 606 8.82 16.94 13.06
N CYS A 607 8.72 18.21 13.47
CA CYS A 607 7.45 18.93 13.40
C CYS A 607 7.02 19.09 11.93
N MET A 608 5.75 18.93 11.62
CA MET A 608 5.23 19.07 10.25
C MET A 608 5.43 20.49 9.69
N THR A 609 5.51 21.47 10.58
CA THR A 609 5.80 22.89 10.28
C THR A 609 7.29 23.20 10.16
N ALA A 610 8.18 22.22 10.30
CA ALA A 610 9.59 22.39 10.00
C ALA A 610 9.76 22.84 8.54
N ARG A 611 10.68 23.79 8.32
CA ARG A 611 10.87 24.48 7.05
C ARG A 611 12.12 23.95 6.36
N HIS A 612 11.89 23.48 5.15
CA HIS A 612 12.90 23.21 4.14
C HIS A 612 13.13 24.46 3.28
N TYR A 613 14.07 24.35 2.34
CA TYR A 613 14.46 25.37 1.39
C TYR A 613 13.25 25.98 0.67
N ASN A 614 13.33 27.28 0.39
CA ASN A 614 12.23 28.09 -0.15
C ASN A 614 10.93 28.03 0.68
N GLY A 615 11.02 27.74 1.98
CA GLY A 615 9.87 27.76 2.90
C GLY A 615 8.91 26.59 2.76
N GLN A 616 9.29 25.54 2.02
CA GLN A 616 8.50 24.31 1.91
C GLN A 616 8.35 23.65 3.28
N LEU A 617 7.17 23.11 3.57
CA LEU A 617 6.89 22.47 4.85
C LEU A 617 7.24 20.98 4.82
N HIS A 618 7.77 20.49 5.94
CA HIS A 618 8.01 19.07 6.15
C HIS A 618 6.73 18.24 5.97
N TYR A 619 5.56 18.79 6.31
CA TYR A 619 4.23 18.22 6.03
C TYR A 619 4.05 17.67 4.60
N ASN A 620 4.65 18.34 3.60
CA ASN A 620 4.58 17.94 2.19
C ASN A 620 5.78 17.06 1.77
N LEU A 621 6.94 17.28 2.38
CA LEU A 621 8.22 16.72 1.94
C LEU A 621 8.68 15.50 2.76
N HIS A 622 8.01 15.18 3.87
CA HIS A 622 8.39 14.12 4.81
C HIS A 622 8.67 12.80 4.09
N ASN A 623 7.71 12.27 3.33
CA ASN A 623 7.87 11.00 2.59
C ASN A 623 8.95 11.04 1.50
N LEU A 624 9.50 12.21 1.16
CA LEU A 624 10.53 12.39 0.14
C LEU A 624 11.94 12.56 0.74
N TYR A 625 12.09 12.64 2.06
CA TYR A 625 13.38 12.94 2.68
C TYR A 625 14.47 11.90 2.33
N GLY A 626 14.20 10.61 2.54
CA GLY A 626 15.14 9.54 2.19
C GLY A 626 15.41 9.41 0.68
N LEU A 627 14.43 9.71 -0.18
CA LEU A 627 14.68 9.82 -1.63
C LEU A 627 15.65 10.95 -1.95
N GLN A 628 15.44 12.12 -1.35
CA GLN A 628 16.27 13.29 -1.61
C GLN A 628 17.69 13.11 -1.06
N GLU A 629 17.85 12.47 0.10
CA GLU A 629 19.16 12.05 0.60
C GLU A 629 19.84 11.07 -0.34
N ALA A 630 19.12 10.06 -0.86
CA ALA A 630 19.68 9.10 -1.80
C ALA A 630 20.18 9.77 -3.09
N ILE A 631 19.45 10.76 -3.61
CA ILE A 631 19.87 11.58 -4.76
C ILE A 631 21.17 12.32 -4.45
N VAL A 632 21.21 13.05 -3.33
CA VAL A 632 22.38 13.83 -2.89
C VAL A 632 23.59 12.93 -2.65
N THR A 633 23.39 11.79 -1.98
CA THR A 633 24.43 10.80 -1.69
C THR A 633 24.94 10.13 -2.96
N ASN A 634 24.07 9.83 -3.93
CA ASN A 634 24.47 9.24 -5.21
C ASN A 634 25.43 10.14 -5.97
N ASP A 635 25.10 11.44 -6.07
CA ASP A 635 25.96 12.42 -6.73
C ASP A 635 27.25 12.66 -5.96
N ALA A 636 27.19 12.72 -4.63
CA ALA A 636 28.36 12.84 -3.78
C ALA A 636 29.32 11.64 -3.96
N LEU A 637 28.82 10.40 -3.90
CA LEU A 637 29.62 9.19 -4.09
C LEU A 637 30.20 9.08 -5.50
N LYS A 638 29.45 9.45 -6.55
CA LYS A 638 30.01 9.53 -7.92
C LYS A 638 31.20 10.49 -7.95
N ASN A 639 31.11 11.62 -7.25
CA ASN A 639 32.17 12.61 -7.19
C ASN A 639 33.37 12.16 -6.34
N THR A 640 33.13 11.50 -5.21
CA THR A 640 34.16 11.03 -4.28
C THR A 640 34.87 9.78 -4.80
N LEU A 641 34.12 8.77 -5.27
CA LEU A 641 34.65 7.45 -5.62
C LEU A 641 35.00 7.30 -7.11
N LYS A 642 34.44 8.14 -7.98
CA LYS A 642 34.58 8.05 -9.46
C LYS A 642 34.21 6.68 -10.04
N LYS A 643 33.26 5.99 -9.40
CA LYS A 643 32.76 4.66 -9.74
C LYS A 643 31.23 4.66 -9.67
N ARG A 644 30.59 3.53 -10.02
CA ARG A 644 29.16 3.33 -9.75
C ARG A 644 28.93 3.45 -8.24
N PRO A 645 28.02 4.32 -7.79
CA PRO A 645 27.68 4.41 -6.39
C PRO A 645 26.95 3.14 -5.94
N PHE A 646 27.18 2.75 -4.69
CA PHE A 646 26.41 1.72 -4.02
C PHE A 646 25.84 2.33 -2.74
N ILE A 647 24.51 2.40 -2.67
CA ILE A 647 23.79 3.01 -1.56
C ILE A 647 22.69 2.04 -1.15
N ILE A 648 22.65 1.69 0.13
CA ILE A 648 21.53 0.97 0.74
C ILE A 648 20.82 1.96 1.66
N SER A 649 19.54 2.24 1.40
CA SER A 649 18.71 3.23 2.10
C SER A 649 17.54 2.58 2.82
N ARG A 650 17.19 3.10 4.00
CA ARG A 650 16.01 2.63 4.74
C ARG A 650 14.74 3.20 4.15
N ALA A 651 14.55 4.51 4.27
CA ALA A 651 13.38 5.19 3.75
C ALA A 651 13.43 5.31 2.22
N THR A 652 12.27 5.14 1.59
CA THR A 652 12.12 5.15 0.14
C THR A 652 10.84 5.85 -0.31
N ALA A 653 10.82 6.28 -1.57
CA ALA A 653 9.67 6.88 -2.24
C ALA A 653 9.69 6.47 -3.73
N PRO A 654 8.63 6.74 -4.52
CA PRO A 654 8.62 6.42 -5.95
C PRO A 654 9.82 7.01 -6.68
N GLY A 655 10.54 6.18 -7.43
CA GLY A 655 11.76 6.56 -8.16
C GLY A 655 13.07 6.36 -7.40
N HIS A 656 13.02 5.93 -6.13
CA HIS A 656 14.22 5.72 -5.31
C HIS A 656 15.22 4.72 -5.92
N GLY A 657 14.71 3.68 -6.58
CA GLY A 657 15.55 2.67 -7.24
C GLY A 657 16.44 3.20 -8.37
N HIS A 658 16.19 4.41 -8.88
CA HIS A 658 17.08 5.08 -9.83
C HIS A 658 18.39 5.58 -9.18
N TRP A 659 18.40 5.75 -7.86
CA TRP A 659 19.47 6.39 -7.11
C TRP A 659 20.11 5.48 -6.06
N ALA A 660 19.35 4.58 -5.47
CA ALA A 660 19.80 3.73 -4.39
C ALA A 660 19.03 2.40 -4.33
N TYR A 661 19.49 1.53 -3.46
CA TYR A 661 18.95 0.21 -3.18
C TYR A 661 18.35 0.19 -1.76
N HIS A 662 17.74 -0.93 -1.35
CA HIS A 662 16.99 -0.97 -0.10
C HIS A 662 17.20 -2.28 0.69
N TRP A 663 16.92 -2.25 2.00
CA TRP A 663 16.73 -3.44 2.82
C TRP A 663 15.48 -3.25 3.68
N THR A 664 14.78 -4.34 4.02
CA THR A 664 13.45 -4.29 4.64
C THR A 664 13.44 -3.90 6.13
N GLY A 665 14.48 -3.22 6.61
CA GLY A 665 14.62 -2.72 7.97
C GLY A 665 14.80 -3.77 9.05
N ASP A 666 14.40 -3.39 10.26
CA ASP A 666 14.73 -4.03 11.54
C ASP A 666 13.83 -5.24 11.83
N ILE A 667 13.85 -6.23 10.94
CA ILE A 667 12.99 -7.41 11.01
C ILE A 667 13.28 -8.27 12.25
N VAL A 668 12.29 -9.04 12.72
CA VAL A 668 12.47 -9.95 13.87
C VAL A 668 13.08 -11.28 13.44
N SER A 669 13.91 -11.87 14.30
CA SER A 669 14.50 -13.21 14.16
C SER A 669 13.47 -14.32 14.40
N ASP A 670 12.44 -14.39 13.54
CA ASP A 670 11.41 -15.43 13.58
C ASP A 670 11.01 -15.96 12.17
N TRP A 671 10.35 -17.11 12.14
CA TRP A 671 9.90 -17.76 10.91
C TRP A 671 8.86 -16.94 10.13
N SER A 672 8.04 -16.15 10.84
CA SER A 672 7.01 -15.30 10.23
C SER A 672 7.65 -14.17 9.41
N SER A 673 8.71 -13.57 9.93
CA SER A 673 9.49 -12.50 9.31
C SER A 673 10.32 -13.06 8.15
N MET A 674 10.90 -14.26 8.29
CA MET A 674 11.54 -14.95 7.17
C MET A 674 10.55 -15.22 6.03
N ASN A 675 9.34 -15.69 6.32
CA ASN A 675 8.30 -15.88 5.29
C ASN A 675 7.88 -14.54 4.65
N TRP A 676 7.55 -13.54 5.47
CA TRP A 676 7.13 -12.22 5.01
C TRP A 676 8.18 -11.51 4.12
N SER A 677 9.47 -11.76 4.34
CA SER A 677 10.54 -11.17 3.55
C SER A 677 10.36 -11.36 2.03
N ILE A 678 9.77 -12.49 1.61
CA ILE A 678 9.52 -12.80 0.20
C ILE A 678 8.50 -11.80 -0.38
N SER A 679 7.36 -11.63 0.29
CA SER A 679 6.32 -10.68 -0.10
C SER A 679 6.83 -9.24 -0.12
N SER A 680 7.68 -8.85 0.84
CA SER A 680 8.29 -7.53 0.86
C SER A 680 9.22 -7.30 -0.35
N ILE A 681 10.13 -8.24 -0.61
CA ILE A 681 11.09 -8.16 -1.73
C ILE A 681 10.38 -8.18 -3.09
N LEU A 682 9.31 -8.96 -3.23
CA LEU A 682 8.45 -8.95 -4.42
C LEU A 682 7.83 -7.57 -4.66
N ASN A 683 7.29 -6.93 -3.60
CA ASN A 683 6.73 -5.58 -3.70
C ASN A 683 7.80 -4.55 -4.12
N PHE A 684 9.00 -4.60 -3.56
CA PHE A 684 10.08 -3.68 -3.95
C PHE A 684 10.56 -3.86 -5.41
N ASN A 685 10.42 -5.06 -5.98
CA ASN A 685 10.61 -5.25 -7.41
C ASN A 685 9.53 -4.55 -8.25
N LEU A 686 8.28 -4.49 -7.76
CA LEU A 686 7.21 -3.67 -8.38
C LEU A 686 7.47 -2.16 -8.23
N PHE A 687 8.12 -1.74 -7.14
CA PHE A 687 8.41 -0.33 -6.84
C PHE A 687 9.64 0.21 -7.58
N GLY A 688 10.27 -0.58 -8.45
CA GLY A 688 11.48 -0.17 -9.17
C GLY A 688 12.75 -0.25 -8.35
N ILE A 689 12.77 -0.98 -7.23
CA ILE A 689 13.95 -1.18 -6.38
C ILE A 689 14.33 -2.68 -6.37
N PRO A 690 14.81 -3.22 -7.51
CA PRO A 690 15.03 -4.65 -7.66
C PRO A 690 16.22 -5.18 -6.84
N MET A 691 17.14 -4.33 -6.38
CA MET A 691 18.18 -4.71 -5.44
C MET A 691 17.70 -4.46 -4.01
N VAL A 692 17.21 -5.53 -3.40
CA VAL A 692 16.54 -5.51 -2.11
C VAL A 692 16.73 -6.84 -1.39
N GLY A 693 16.76 -6.80 -0.06
CA GLY A 693 16.94 -7.97 0.79
C GLY A 693 16.45 -7.71 2.20
N ALA A 694 16.25 -8.80 2.94
CA ALA A 694 16.00 -8.76 4.37
C ALA A 694 17.28 -9.16 5.11
N ASP A 695 17.45 -8.71 6.35
CA ASP A 695 18.60 -9.09 7.18
C ASP A 695 18.54 -10.59 7.49
N ILE A 696 19.47 -11.34 6.89
CA ILE A 696 19.49 -12.80 6.96
C ILE A 696 19.71 -13.22 8.41
N CYS A 697 18.90 -14.17 8.87
CA CYS A 697 18.75 -14.65 10.26
C CYS A 697 17.91 -13.77 11.19
N GLY A 698 17.49 -12.58 10.71
CA GLY A 698 16.71 -11.59 11.44
C GLY A 698 17.59 -10.55 12.13
N PHE A 699 17.07 -9.35 12.38
CA PHE A 699 17.81 -8.28 13.06
C PHE A 699 17.51 -8.27 14.56
N ASN A 700 16.24 -8.18 14.93
CA ASN A 700 15.79 -8.06 16.31
C ASN A 700 15.63 -9.44 16.99
N GLY A 701 16.22 -9.58 18.18
CA GLY A 701 16.15 -10.80 18.99
C GLY A 701 17.06 -11.92 18.50
N ASN A 702 17.18 -12.97 19.30
CA ASN A 702 18.11 -14.07 19.01
C ASN A 702 17.52 -15.05 18.00
N THR A 703 18.27 -15.29 16.92
CA THR A 703 17.99 -16.38 15.97
C THR A 703 18.24 -17.76 16.59
N THR A 704 17.90 -18.81 15.85
CA THR A 704 18.22 -20.20 16.20
C THR A 704 19.06 -20.83 15.10
N GLU A 705 19.78 -21.92 15.41
CA GLU A 705 20.57 -22.66 14.42
C GLU A 705 19.73 -23.08 13.20
N GLU A 706 18.53 -23.65 13.41
CA GLU A 706 17.66 -24.05 12.32
C GLU A 706 17.15 -22.86 11.51
N LEU A 707 16.63 -21.82 12.18
CA LEU A 707 16.12 -20.63 11.51
C LEU A 707 17.22 -19.98 10.67
N CYS A 708 18.41 -19.76 11.23
CA CYS A 708 19.50 -19.12 10.54
C CYS A 708 20.05 -19.97 9.37
N ALA A 709 20.09 -21.30 9.52
CA ALA A 709 20.41 -22.19 8.41
C ALA A 709 19.39 -22.09 7.26
N ARG A 710 18.08 -22.05 7.55
CA ARG A 710 17.04 -21.87 6.53
C ARG A 710 17.07 -20.48 5.92
N TRP A 711 17.33 -19.46 6.73
CA TRP A 711 17.40 -18.09 6.25
C TRP A 711 18.62 -17.87 5.36
N HIS A 712 19.76 -18.51 5.62
CA HIS A 712 20.88 -18.50 4.69
C HIS A 712 20.56 -19.22 3.36
N GLN A 713 19.77 -20.28 3.39
CA GLN A 713 19.29 -20.95 2.17
C GLN A 713 18.40 -20.03 1.33
N LEU A 714 17.45 -19.34 1.96
CA LEU A 714 16.57 -18.36 1.29
C LEU A 714 17.32 -17.10 0.87
N GLY A 715 18.03 -16.46 1.80
CA GLY A 715 18.65 -15.15 1.64
C GLY A 715 19.82 -15.12 0.68
N ALA A 716 20.46 -16.26 0.40
CA ALA A 716 21.39 -16.40 -0.72
C ALA A 716 20.72 -16.07 -2.08
N PHE A 717 19.39 -16.13 -2.16
CA PHE A 717 18.60 -15.79 -3.34
C PHE A 717 17.84 -14.46 -3.24
N TYR A 718 18.05 -13.66 -2.20
CA TYR A 718 17.69 -12.24 -2.26
C TYR A 718 18.59 -11.53 -3.28
N THR A 719 18.11 -10.45 -3.89
CA THR A 719 18.94 -9.71 -4.85
C THR A 719 20.04 -8.92 -4.15
N PHE A 720 19.78 -8.45 -2.92
CA PHE A 720 20.77 -8.00 -1.93
C PHE A 720 20.87 -9.02 -0.79
N ALA A 721 22.04 -9.61 -0.56
CA ALA A 721 22.23 -10.70 0.40
C ALA A 721 23.16 -10.27 1.55
N ARG A 722 22.57 -9.79 2.66
CA ARG A 722 23.28 -9.36 3.86
C ARG A 722 22.81 -10.11 5.11
N ASN A 723 23.74 -10.66 5.89
CA ASN A 723 23.49 -11.01 7.28
C ASN A 723 23.86 -9.80 8.15
N HIS A 724 22.91 -9.36 8.97
CA HIS A 724 23.04 -8.22 9.87
C HIS A 724 22.27 -8.53 11.15
N ASN A 725 22.64 -7.90 12.27
CA ASN A 725 22.19 -8.27 13.61
C ASN A 725 22.16 -7.04 14.51
N THR A 726 21.33 -7.09 15.55
CA THR A 726 21.29 -6.09 16.63
C THR A 726 22.52 -6.16 17.57
N ASP A 727 22.74 -5.12 18.37
CA ASP A 727 23.89 -4.96 19.27
C ASP A 727 23.81 -5.83 20.54
N ASP A 728 22.59 -6.18 20.94
CA ASP A 728 22.26 -7.01 22.10
C ASP A 728 22.03 -8.49 21.77
N GLY A 729 22.07 -8.85 20.48
CA GLY A 729 21.88 -10.21 19.97
C GLY A 729 23.13 -11.09 20.07
N ILE A 730 22.93 -12.41 20.18
CA ILE A 730 24.01 -13.39 20.03
C ILE A 730 24.67 -13.28 18.66
N ASP A 731 25.95 -13.65 18.55
CA ASP A 731 26.63 -13.74 17.27
C ASP A 731 25.87 -14.69 16.32
N GLN A 732 25.58 -14.23 15.11
CA GLN A 732 24.80 -14.98 14.12
C GLN A 732 25.38 -14.95 12.71
N ASP A 733 26.62 -14.49 12.56
CA ASP A 733 27.38 -14.74 11.35
C ASP A 733 27.49 -16.26 11.10
N PRO A 734 27.67 -16.72 9.86
CA PRO A 734 27.56 -18.14 9.53
C PRO A 734 28.42 -19.08 10.38
N ALA A 735 29.60 -18.64 10.82
CA ALA A 735 30.53 -19.41 11.63
C ALA A 735 30.19 -19.46 13.13
N ALA A 736 29.27 -18.62 13.62
CA ALA A 736 28.97 -18.50 15.06
C ALA A 736 27.99 -19.56 15.59
N LEU A 737 27.10 -20.05 14.73
CA LEU A 737 25.95 -20.89 15.14
C LEU A 737 26.14 -22.39 14.84
N GLY A 738 27.36 -22.83 14.58
CA GLY A 738 27.70 -24.25 14.44
C GLY A 738 27.72 -24.78 13.00
N PRO A 739 28.09 -26.06 12.84
CA PRO A 739 28.41 -26.65 11.53
C PRO A 739 27.22 -26.72 10.57
N HIS A 740 25.98 -26.82 11.07
CA HIS A 740 24.81 -26.86 10.20
C HIS A 740 24.58 -25.52 9.49
N VAL A 741 24.74 -24.39 10.20
CA VAL A 741 24.62 -23.04 9.59
C VAL A 741 25.75 -22.80 8.61
N VAL A 742 26.99 -23.16 8.97
CA VAL A 742 28.15 -23.09 8.06
C VAL A 742 27.87 -23.85 6.76
N GLN A 743 27.43 -25.11 6.85
CA GLN A 743 27.17 -25.93 5.67
C GLN A 743 26.03 -25.38 4.81
N ALA A 744 24.94 -24.91 5.44
CA ALA A 744 23.82 -24.31 4.75
C ALA A 744 24.23 -23.03 4.00
N ALA A 745 24.94 -22.12 4.69
CA ALA A 745 25.45 -20.88 4.12
C ALA A 745 26.45 -21.16 2.98
N LYS A 746 27.45 -22.03 3.17
CA LYS A 746 28.42 -22.38 2.12
C LYS A 746 27.73 -22.91 0.87
N ASN A 747 26.78 -23.84 1.02
CA ASN A 747 26.10 -24.43 -0.11
C ASN A 747 25.26 -23.40 -0.88
N ALA A 748 24.43 -22.64 -0.17
CA ALA A 748 23.56 -21.65 -0.78
C ALA A 748 24.36 -20.51 -1.42
N LEU A 749 25.39 -19.99 -0.73
CA LEU A 749 26.25 -18.94 -1.27
C LEU A 749 27.09 -19.42 -2.44
N ARG A 750 27.62 -20.65 -2.45
CA ARG A 750 28.33 -21.16 -3.65
C ARG A 750 27.42 -21.23 -4.87
N ILE A 751 26.16 -21.61 -4.71
CA ILE A 751 25.16 -21.57 -5.79
C ILE A 751 24.94 -20.12 -6.24
N ARG A 752 24.75 -19.18 -5.31
CA ARG A 752 24.63 -17.74 -5.62
C ARG A 752 25.82 -17.27 -6.46
N TYR A 753 27.04 -17.53 -5.99
CA TYR A 753 28.28 -17.09 -6.63
C TYR A 753 28.45 -17.69 -8.03
N ALA A 754 28.05 -18.95 -8.24
CA ALA A 754 28.03 -19.59 -9.55
C ALA A 754 27.04 -18.93 -10.55
N HIS A 755 26.03 -18.22 -10.04
CA HIS A 755 24.97 -17.60 -10.85
C HIS A 755 25.03 -16.07 -10.89
N LEU A 756 26.09 -15.43 -10.36
CA LEU A 756 26.20 -13.96 -10.37
C LEU A 756 26.15 -13.36 -11.78
N SER A 757 26.71 -14.03 -12.78
CA SER A 757 26.62 -13.58 -14.18
C SER A 757 25.17 -13.57 -14.69
N TYR A 758 24.34 -14.55 -14.29
CA TYR A 758 22.92 -14.57 -14.60
C TYR A 758 22.20 -13.43 -13.87
N LEU A 759 22.38 -13.32 -12.55
CA LEU A 759 21.75 -12.28 -11.73
C LEU A 759 22.12 -10.87 -12.24
N TYR A 760 23.39 -10.64 -12.58
CA TYR A 760 23.86 -9.38 -13.14
C TYR A 760 23.28 -9.08 -14.53
N THR A 761 23.03 -10.11 -15.34
CA THR A 761 22.33 -9.97 -16.62
C THR A 761 20.86 -9.57 -16.42
N LEU A 762 20.19 -10.12 -15.39
CA LEU A 762 18.84 -9.68 -15.02
C LEU A 762 18.84 -8.20 -14.64
N PHE A 763 19.79 -7.77 -13.80
CA PHE A 763 19.96 -6.35 -13.46
C PHE A 763 20.23 -5.48 -14.67
N TYR A 764 21.07 -5.93 -15.62
CA TYR A 764 21.30 -5.20 -16.87
C TYR A 764 20.01 -5.00 -17.67
N ASN A 765 19.20 -6.05 -17.81
CA ASN A 765 17.93 -5.96 -18.54
C ASN A 765 16.95 -5.00 -17.88
N VAL A 766 16.86 -5.06 -16.55
CA VAL A 766 15.97 -4.20 -15.76
C VAL A 766 16.45 -2.75 -15.75
N HIS A 767 17.76 -2.51 -15.64
CA HIS A 767 18.35 -1.18 -15.75
C HIS A 767 18.04 -0.52 -17.11
N LYS A 768 18.01 -1.32 -18.19
CA LYS A 768 17.77 -0.81 -19.54
C LYS A 768 16.29 -0.60 -19.85
N ASN A 769 15.40 -1.46 -19.35
CA ASN A 769 14.02 -1.54 -19.84
C ASN A 769 12.95 -1.42 -18.74
N GLY A 770 13.33 -1.46 -17.47
CA GLY A 770 12.40 -1.65 -16.35
C GLY A 770 12.04 -3.13 -16.16
N GLY A 771 11.03 -3.40 -15.34
CA GLY A 771 10.64 -4.77 -14.98
C GLY A 771 11.33 -5.30 -13.72
N THR A 772 11.27 -6.61 -13.52
CA THR A 772 11.61 -7.25 -12.24
C THR A 772 12.85 -8.15 -12.32
N VAL A 773 13.69 -8.18 -11.28
CA VAL A 773 14.77 -9.19 -11.18
C VAL A 773 14.23 -10.43 -10.46
N LEU A 774 13.64 -10.20 -9.29
CA LEU A 774 12.92 -11.21 -8.52
C LEU A 774 11.42 -10.98 -8.73
N ARG A 775 10.70 -12.00 -9.17
CA ARG A 775 9.31 -11.86 -9.65
C ARG A 775 8.39 -12.97 -9.15
N PRO A 776 7.08 -12.68 -8.97
CA PRO A 776 6.13 -13.68 -8.53
C PRO A 776 5.86 -14.68 -9.65
N LEU A 777 5.43 -15.90 -9.30
CA LEU A 777 5.26 -17.00 -10.27
C LEU A 777 4.28 -16.64 -11.40
N PHE A 778 3.19 -15.93 -11.11
CA PHE A 778 2.19 -15.59 -12.13
C PHE A 778 2.70 -14.68 -13.25
N PHE A 779 3.88 -14.06 -13.12
CA PHE A 779 4.50 -13.31 -14.22
C PHE A 779 4.93 -14.22 -15.36
N GLU A 780 5.29 -15.48 -15.06
CA GLU A 780 5.68 -16.48 -16.04
C GLU A 780 4.58 -17.52 -16.27
N PHE A 781 3.72 -17.75 -15.27
CA PHE A 781 2.65 -18.74 -15.28
C PHE A 781 1.26 -18.07 -15.16
N SER A 782 0.96 -17.11 -16.04
CA SER A 782 -0.31 -16.35 -16.00
C SER A 782 -1.58 -17.17 -16.20
N ASP A 783 -1.44 -18.36 -16.78
CA ASP A 783 -2.57 -19.26 -17.04
C ASP A 783 -2.89 -20.16 -15.83
N ASP A 784 -2.04 -20.16 -14.79
CA ASP A 784 -2.28 -20.89 -13.53
C ASP A 784 -2.86 -19.95 -12.47
N GLU A 785 -4.15 -20.10 -12.18
CA GLU A 785 -4.85 -19.32 -11.15
C GLU A 785 -4.23 -19.46 -9.75
N ASN A 786 -3.55 -20.58 -9.46
CA ASN A 786 -2.89 -20.77 -8.17
C ASN A 786 -1.68 -19.85 -8.01
N ALA A 787 -0.97 -19.56 -9.11
CA ALA A 787 0.24 -18.72 -9.10
C ALA A 787 -0.02 -17.30 -8.58
N TYR A 788 -1.26 -16.80 -8.71
CA TYR A 788 -1.68 -15.47 -8.21
C TYR A 788 -1.77 -15.37 -6.69
N LYS A 789 -1.82 -16.51 -5.99
CA LYS A 789 -1.91 -16.61 -4.54
C LYS A 789 -0.59 -16.99 -3.88
N ILE A 790 0.43 -17.35 -4.66
CA ILE A 790 1.72 -17.80 -4.15
C ILE A 790 2.60 -16.60 -3.83
N ASP A 791 2.97 -16.47 -2.55
CA ASP A 791 3.97 -15.52 -2.07
C ASP A 791 5.04 -16.19 -1.19
N SER A 792 5.04 -17.52 -1.13
CA SER A 792 6.06 -18.36 -0.48
C SER A 792 7.17 -18.83 -1.43
N GLN A 793 7.06 -18.53 -2.72
CA GLN A 793 8.00 -18.90 -3.77
C GLN A 793 8.19 -17.71 -4.71
N PHE A 794 9.32 -17.67 -5.41
CA PHE A 794 9.60 -16.64 -6.39
C PHE A 794 10.51 -17.13 -7.51
N MET A 795 10.60 -16.34 -8.58
CA MET A 795 11.49 -16.58 -9.71
C MET A 795 12.63 -15.55 -9.70
N TRP A 796 13.85 -16.00 -10.03
CA TRP A 796 14.89 -15.13 -10.58
C TRP A 796 14.75 -15.10 -12.10
N GLY A 797 14.38 -13.93 -12.61
CA GLY A 797 14.03 -13.77 -14.01
C GLY A 797 12.97 -14.79 -14.42
N LYS A 798 13.18 -15.43 -15.57
CA LYS A 798 12.22 -16.38 -16.16
C LYS A 798 12.59 -17.85 -15.98
N SER A 799 13.74 -18.14 -15.36
CA SER A 799 14.40 -19.44 -15.56
C SER A 799 14.75 -20.19 -14.29
N MET A 800 14.73 -19.53 -13.12
CA MET A 800 15.09 -20.18 -11.86
C MET A 800 14.00 -19.93 -10.81
N MET A 801 13.33 -21.01 -10.41
CA MET A 801 12.34 -20.98 -9.32
C MET A 801 13.02 -21.30 -7.99
N ILE A 802 12.74 -20.50 -6.96
CA ILE A 802 13.22 -20.70 -5.60
C ILE A 802 12.02 -21.08 -4.73
N ALA A 803 12.12 -22.24 -4.09
CA ALA A 803 11.12 -22.77 -3.18
C ALA A 803 11.78 -23.07 -1.81
N PRO A 804 11.71 -22.12 -0.85
CA PRO A 804 12.33 -22.26 0.46
C PRO A 804 11.48 -23.08 1.44
N ALA A 805 12.12 -23.66 2.45
CA ALA A 805 11.43 -24.14 3.65
C ALA A 805 11.20 -22.97 4.62
N LEU A 806 9.94 -22.74 5.00
CA LEU A 806 9.49 -21.54 5.72
C LEU A 806 8.86 -21.86 7.08
N SER A 807 9.03 -23.08 7.57
CA SER A 807 8.52 -23.50 8.88
C SER A 807 9.52 -24.39 9.64
N PRO A 808 9.48 -24.37 10.98
CA PRO A 808 10.32 -25.24 11.81
C PRO A 808 10.15 -26.72 11.43
N ASN A 809 11.25 -27.46 11.43
CA ASN A 809 11.32 -28.89 11.15
C ASN A 809 10.77 -29.33 9.77
N GLN A 810 10.59 -28.41 8.83
CA GLN A 810 10.07 -28.72 7.50
C GLN A 810 11.07 -29.56 6.69
N LYS A 811 10.63 -30.75 6.24
CA LYS A 811 11.44 -31.71 5.46
C LYS A 811 10.99 -31.86 4.01
N LYS A 812 9.88 -31.23 3.62
CA LYS A 812 9.32 -31.24 2.27
C LYS A 812 8.84 -29.82 1.93
N VAL A 813 9.14 -29.35 0.73
CA VAL A 813 8.72 -28.05 0.21
C VAL A 813 7.69 -28.28 -0.88
#